data_AF-A0A182PBN7-F1
#
_entry.id   AF-A0A182PBN7-F1
#
_cell.length_a   1.000
_cell.length_b   1.000
_cell.length_c   1.000
_cell.angle_alpha   90.00
_cell.angle_beta   90.00
_cell.angle_gamma   90.00
#
_symmetry.space_group_name_H-M   'P 1'
#
loop_
_entity.id
_entity.type
_entity.pdbx_description
1 polymer ?
#
loop_
_entity_poly.entity_id
_entity_poly.type
_entity_poly.pdbx_seq_one_letter_code
_entity_poly.pdbx_strand_id
1 'polypeptide(L)'
;MYYRGAHRVSVALWIVVIFLLYIFYYLCEDGAYFIPCYRSPNTVHKSTPPGDMGIPVRYNGSDHMIIAEMKRSMVQEGLNEYASDLVSVRRRLPDLRNPWCRLVNNHLSAATLPATSIVIVFYNEVWSVLVRTVHSVLNRSPSHLTQLEEYFKPYSVVKIIRAKERLGLIRARMLGAKSAVSDIVTFLDAHVECTEGWLEPLLAVVAHDSTNVAIPTIDRISDRNMSLQTNLSLLLAGAFEWDLNFGWCERKQLYRKYRNLFQPFETPAMAGGLFTINTTFFERMGWYDEGYILYGMENIELSIKTWMCGGRLLTVPCSRVGHIQKHSHSYLFDVNIDLAMHNSARLAEVWMDEYKQVVFDVNGLPRYLEERFGSVEKRKLARERAKCKPFQHYLQRAFPELRSPMIEGQFRGEVRNVGLGANECMTVAKPGSDPYMAPCDGLEKTQYWSHSYYQDINSYKACLDFEGSRLTSAICHRHRGNQSWMYVPETKQIWNLAHKRCLTVTVTANHSLALKRCNASNRYQQWLVNLDPPPGDLGLPVQMNLRDNATIELVGKGLKMFGYNAYASDLMSVRRRLPDIRATWCREQNLARSRLPSTSIVIVFYNEAWSVLLRTVHSILDRTPHHLLHEIVLVDDHSTAAYLKTRLDDYFERFPKIRILRAPKRLGLIAAKMFGAKATTASVITFLDAHVECTKGWLEPLLEVIARNSSTIAIPTIDQIDEYTMQLKADFGPKVFGAYQWDLNFGWWGRAVMKKRYPNPYVPFDTPAMAGGLFSIERTFFERLGWYDEGFEMYGIENIELSMKSWMCGGRMVIVPCSRVAHIKKQSHPYFDSIGMDIVMKNSLRLAEVWMDEYKQVIFDVYGIPRYFPHHFGSVDARKALRSNAKCVSFRDYVLNAFPEMMNPLVPGAFRGEVHNAALPGKYCLTHHWTNHSLSMAICDGKERQQYWTHNFYHELNNYSSCIELIAMKGFRLGVQRCHRNEKTRTQRWQYVVKSGQIKSEIAFNQCLAVRAGGSTIEVERCNSSEQRQKWLVKFIELDVSIFRYN
;
A
#
# COMPACT_ATOMS: atom_id res chain seq x y z
N MET A 1 -23.80 -19.20 -43.61
CA MET A 1 -25.18 -19.68 -43.34
C MET A 1 -25.36 -19.85 -41.84
N TYR A 2 -26.54 -19.79 -41.23
CA TYR A 2 -27.73 -18.94 -41.41
C TYR A 2 -28.65 -19.23 -40.20
N TYR A 3 -28.56 -18.39 -39.17
CA TYR A 3 -29.64 -17.93 -38.26
C TYR A 3 -30.83 -18.83 -37.80
N ARG A 4 -31.14 -18.68 -36.50
CA ARG A 4 -32.43 -18.89 -35.77
C ARG A 4 -32.75 -20.31 -35.25
N GLY A 5 -33.36 -20.34 -34.06
CA GLY A 5 -33.79 -21.55 -33.34
C GLY A 5 -34.06 -21.35 -31.84
N ALA A 6 -33.38 -20.40 -31.18
CA ALA A 6 -33.48 -20.20 -29.74
C ALA A 6 -34.59 -19.20 -29.33
N HIS A 7 -35.83 -19.67 -29.14
CA HIS A 7 -36.87 -19.04 -28.26
C HIS A 7 -38.13 -19.93 -28.15
N ARG A 8 -38.18 -20.86 -27.16
CA ARG A 8 -39.41 -21.39 -26.48
C ARG A 8 -39.16 -22.62 -25.55
N VAL A 9 -38.13 -22.60 -24.70
CA VAL A 9 -37.95 -23.63 -23.63
C VAL A 9 -37.61 -23.04 -22.26
N SER A 10 -36.91 -21.89 -22.20
CA SER A 10 -36.33 -21.32 -20.96
C SER A 10 -37.31 -20.81 -19.88
N VAL A 11 -38.63 -20.97 -20.03
CA VAL A 11 -39.60 -20.63 -18.99
C VAL A 11 -39.93 -21.84 -18.10
N ALA A 12 -40.02 -23.04 -18.68
CA ALA A 12 -40.31 -24.26 -17.92
C ALA A 12 -39.19 -24.61 -16.93
N LEU A 13 -37.93 -24.52 -17.35
CA LEU A 13 -36.77 -24.79 -16.48
C LEU A 13 -36.69 -23.83 -15.28
N TRP A 14 -37.04 -22.56 -15.46
CA TRP A 14 -36.97 -21.58 -14.37
C TRP A 14 -38.03 -21.81 -13.29
N ILE A 15 -39.25 -22.23 -13.68
CA ILE A 15 -40.29 -22.59 -12.70
C ILE A 15 -39.89 -23.84 -11.91
N VAL A 16 -39.33 -24.86 -12.56
CA VAL A 16 -38.85 -26.08 -11.89
C VAL A 16 -37.69 -25.78 -10.92
N VAL A 17 -36.72 -24.94 -11.33
CA VAL A 17 -35.59 -24.55 -10.44
C VAL A 17 -36.07 -23.74 -9.23
N ILE A 18 -37.05 -22.84 -9.41
CA ILE A 18 -37.63 -22.08 -8.28
C ILE A 18 -38.40 -23.02 -7.33
N PHE A 19 -39.13 -24.01 -7.85
CA PHE A 19 -39.85 -24.98 -7.01
C PHE A 19 -38.90 -25.90 -6.23
N LEU A 20 -37.81 -26.36 -6.85
CA LEU A 20 -36.77 -27.15 -6.19
C LEU A 20 -36.03 -26.35 -5.11
N LEU A 21 -35.72 -25.07 -5.35
CA LEU A 21 -35.12 -24.19 -4.35
C LEU A 21 -36.04 -23.89 -3.16
N TYR A 22 -37.36 -23.93 -3.36
CA TYR A 22 -38.34 -23.78 -2.27
C TYR A 22 -38.47 -25.05 -1.42
N ILE A 23 -38.38 -26.24 -2.03
CA ILE A 23 -38.43 -27.53 -1.32
C ILE A 23 -37.14 -27.80 -0.53
N PHE A 24 -35.98 -27.36 -1.02
CA PHE A 24 -34.70 -27.45 -0.29
C PHE A 24 -34.64 -26.61 1.00
N TYR A 25 -35.65 -25.78 1.30
CA TYR A 25 -35.75 -25.04 2.56
C TYR A 25 -36.47 -25.81 3.68
N TYR A 26 -36.99 -27.03 3.42
CA TYR A 26 -37.82 -27.77 4.38
C TYR A 26 -37.53 -29.27 4.55
N LEU A 27 -36.52 -29.82 3.88
CA LEU A 27 -36.09 -31.21 4.06
C LEU A 27 -34.56 -31.30 4.21
N CYS A 28 -34.09 -31.22 5.45
CA CYS A 28 -32.71 -31.49 5.83
C CYS A 28 -32.57 -31.92 7.31
N GLU A 29 -33.52 -32.74 7.78
CA GLU A 29 -33.28 -33.67 8.89
C GLU A 29 -32.81 -35.03 8.32
N ASP A 30 -32.11 -35.82 9.14
CA ASP A 30 -31.58 -37.18 8.88
C ASP A 30 -30.63 -37.39 7.68
N GLY A 31 -29.32 -37.61 7.95
CA GLY A 31 -28.37 -37.86 6.87
C GLY A 31 -26.88 -38.21 7.17
N ALA A 32 -26.55 -38.74 8.35
CA ALA A 32 -25.29 -39.45 8.65
C ALA A 32 -23.92 -38.83 8.21
N TYR A 33 -23.28 -38.10 9.13
CA TYR A 33 -21.85 -38.34 9.44
C TYR A 33 -21.72 -38.61 10.95
N PHE A 34 -20.95 -39.64 11.31
CA PHE A 34 -21.00 -40.24 12.66
C PHE A 34 -20.36 -39.37 13.75
N ILE A 35 -21.22 -38.79 14.59
CA ILE A 35 -20.94 -38.43 15.99
C ILE A 35 -22.13 -38.97 16.80
N PRO A 36 -21.94 -39.70 17.92
CA PRO A 36 -23.02 -40.47 18.54
C PRO A 36 -24.07 -39.58 19.22
N CYS A 37 -25.25 -39.46 18.58
CA CYS A 37 -26.44 -38.92 19.22
C CYS A 37 -26.85 -39.81 20.40
N TYR A 38 -26.86 -39.23 21.62
CA TYR A 38 -27.46 -39.90 22.77
C TYR A 38 -28.96 -40.11 22.50
N ARG A 39 -29.46 -41.33 22.74
CA ARG A 39 -30.89 -41.65 22.62
C ARG A 39 -31.70 -40.75 23.57
N SER A 40 -32.84 -40.25 23.09
CA SER A 40 -33.87 -39.69 23.96
C SER A 40 -34.41 -40.77 24.90
N PRO A 41 -34.38 -40.57 26.24
CA PRO A 41 -35.12 -41.39 27.17
C PRO A 41 -36.49 -40.73 27.41
N ASN A 42 -37.54 -41.30 26.83
CA ASN A 42 -38.93 -40.93 27.15
C ASN A 42 -39.33 -41.54 28.51
N THR A 43 -38.63 -41.10 29.57
CA THR A 43 -38.84 -41.49 30.97
C THR A 43 -38.76 -40.24 31.84
N VAL A 44 -39.69 -40.09 32.78
CA VAL A 44 -39.77 -38.94 33.68
C VAL A 44 -38.58 -38.93 34.65
N HIS A 45 -37.49 -38.32 34.24
CA HIS A 45 -36.33 -38.10 35.11
C HIS A 45 -36.66 -37.05 36.17
N LYS A 46 -36.59 -37.47 37.44
CA LYS A 46 -36.65 -36.56 38.59
C LYS A 46 -35.45 -35.60 38.55
N SER A 47 -35.75 -34.33 38.80
CA SER A 47 -34.81 -33.30 39.31
C SER A 47 -33.49 -33.09 38.55
N THR A 48 -33.56 -32.62 37.30
CA THR A 48 -32.53 -31.68 36.79
C THR A 48 -32.94 -30.27 37.25
N PRO A 49 -32.10 -29.51 37.99
CA PRO A 49 -32.46 -28.15 38.42
C PRO A 49 -32.66 -27.19 37.24
N PRO A 50 -33.49 -26.13 37.38
CA PRO A 50 -33.67 -25.14 36.32
C PRO A 50 -32.33 -24.52 35.91
N GLY A 51 -32.10 -24.42 34.60
CA GLY A 51 -30.88 -23.85 34.02
C GLY A 51 -29.59 -24.66 34.18
N ASP A 52 -29.61 -25.83 34.84
CA ASP A 52 -28.42 -26.67 34.94
C ASP A 52 -27.98 -27.19 33.56
N MET A 53 -26.67 -27.44 33.40
CA MET A 53 -26.04 -27.75 32.11
C MET A 53 -26.28 -26.69 31.01
N GLY A 54 -26.59 -25.44 31.38
CA GLY A 54 -26.85 -24.35 30.43
C GLY A 54 -28.18 -24.49 29.66
N ILE A 55 -29.09 -25.37 30.09
CA ILE A 55 -30.39 -25.62 29.46
C ILE A 55 -31.31 -24.38 29.63
N PRO A 56 -32.23 -24.06 28.68
CA PRO A 56 -33.20 -22.99 28.88
C PRO A 56 -34.09 -23.19 30.11
N VAL A 57 -34.22 -22.15 30.92
CA VAL A 57 -35.21 -22.09 32.02
C VAL A 57 -36.61 -22.07 31.43
N ARG A 58 -37.51 -22.87 32.01
CA ARG A 58 -38.94 -22.90 31.68
C ARG A 58 -39.75 -22.39 32.86
N TYR A 59 -40.71 -21.52 32.58
CA TYR A 59 -41.62 -20.88 33.54
C TYR A 59 -43.03 -20.78 32.91
N ASN A 60 -44.05 -20.50 33.71
CA ASN A 60 -45.43 -20.45 33.22
C ASN A 60 -45.68 -19.17 32.38
N GLY A 61 -45.71 -19.32 31.06
CA GLY A 61 -46.00 -18.24 30.11
C GLY A 61 -47.44 -17.72 30.12
N SER A 62 -48.31 -18.23 31.01
CA SER A 62 -49.68 -17.74 31.24
C SER A 62 -49.82 -16.97 32.56
N ASP A 63 -48.77 -16.88 33.38
CA ASP A 63 -48.82 -16.19 34.67
C ASP A 63 -48.58 -14.67 34.52
N HIS A 64 -49.60 -13.87 34.83
CA HIS A 64 -49.54 -12.42 34.67
C HIS A 64 -48.52 -11.73 35.61
N MET A 65 -48.24 -12.28 36.79
CA MET A 65 -47.26 -11.71 37.72
C MET A 65 -45.84 -11.99 37.25
N ILE A 66 -45.55 -13.24 36.85
CA ILE A 66 -44.23 -13.60 36.28
C ILE A 66 -43.95 -12.75 35.02
N ILE A 67 -44.94 -12.58 34.13
CA ILE A 67 -44.78 -11.75 32.92
C ILE A 67 -44.54 -10.27 33.25
N ALA A 68 -45.20 -9.73 34.29
CA ALA A 68 -45.00 -8.35 34.72
C ALA A 68 -43.60 -8.14 35.32
N GLU A 69 -43.13 -9.06 36.16
CA GLU A 69 -41.79 -9.05 36.74
C GLU A 69 -40.68 -9.20 35.67
N MET A 70 -40.85 -10.12 34.72
CA MET A 70 -39.94 -10.25 33.59
C MET A 70 -39.86 -8.95 32.77
N LYS A 71 -40.99 -8.31 32.47
CA LYS A 71 -41.01 -7.03 31.73
C LYS A 71 -40.31 -5.91 32.51
N ARG A 72 -40.48 -5.88 33.84
CA ARG A 72 -39.80 -4.96 34.76
C ARG A 72 -38.27 -5.16 34.73
N SER A 73 -37.79 -6.37 35.02
CA SER A 73 -36.34 -6.66 35.08
C SER A 73 -35.64 -6.53 33.71
N MET A 74 -36.29 -6.90 32.61
CA MET A 74 -35.74 -6.69 31.26
C MET A 74 -35.51 -5.20 30.91
N VAL A 75 -36.18 -4.26 31.58
CA VAL A 75 -35.94 -2.82 31.44
C VAL A 75 -34.95 -2.31 32.51
N GLN A 76 -35.14 -2.67 33.77
CA GLN A 76 -34.36 -2.17 34.92
C GLN A 76 -32.96 -2.78 35.00
N GLU A 77 -32.82 -4.09 34.78
CA GLU A 77 -31.58 -4.85 34.95
C GLU A 77 -30.96 -5.33 33.63
N GLY A 78 -31.71 -5.20 32.53
CA GLY A 78 -31.33 -5.63 31.18
C GLY A 78 -31.39 -7.14 30.96
N LEU A 79 -31.96 -7.91 31.90
CA LEU A 79 -32.12 -9.36 31.81
C LEU A 79 -33.35 -9.85 32.58
N ASN A 80 -33.74 -11.09 32.37
CA ASN A 80 -34.82 -11.77 33.08
C ASN A 80 -34.32 -12.23 34.46
N GLU A 81 -34.53 -11.39 35.48
CA GLU A 81 -34.10 -11.65 36.87
C GLU A 81 -34.77 -12.90 37.43
N TYR A 82 -36.08 -13.04 37.27
CA TYR A 82 -36.85 -14.22 37.68
C TYR A 82 -36.28 -15.54 37.11
N ALA A 83 -35.91 -15.54 35.82
CA ALA A 83 -35.27 -16.72 35.21
C ALA A 83 -33.82 -16.92 35.68
N SER A 84 -33.11 -15.90 36.19
CA SER A 84 -31.84 -16.10 36.88
C SER A 84 -32.04 -16.64 38.29
N ASP A 85 -33.02 -16.18 39.05
CA ASP A 85 -33.20 -16.56 40.46
C ASP A 85 -33.66 -18.02 40.63
N LEU A 86 -34.40 -18.56 39.65
CA LEU A 86 -34.69 -20.00 39.55
C LEU A 86 -33.45 -20.88 39.32
N VAL A 87 -32.32 -20.30 38.91
CA VAL A 87 -31.12 -21.02 38.48
C VAL A 87 -30.06 -21.01 39.57
N SER A 88 -29.65 -22.21 39.99
CA SER A 88 -28.62 -22.40 41.01
C SER A 88 -27.38 -21.53 40.78
N VAL A 89 -26.91 -20.84 41.83
CA VAL A 89 -25.61 -20.15 41.83
C VAL A 89 -24.43 -21.12 41.69
N ARG A 90 -24.66 -22.43 41.87
CA ARG A 90 -23.69 -23.51 41.63
C ARG A 90 -24.08 -24.39 40.41
N ARG A 91 -24.79 -23.86 39.41
CA ARG A 91 -25.13 -24.63 38.21
C ARG A 91 -23.88 -25.13 37.48
N ARG A 92 -24.00 -26.27 36.82
CA ARG A 92 -22.97 -26.80 35.92
C ARG A 92 -23.17 -26.22 34.54
N LEU A 93 -22.07 -26.03 33.82
CA LEU A 93 -22.06 -25.80 32.38
C LEU A 93 -21.36 -26.99 31.70
N PRO A 94 -21.76 -27.38 30.47
CA PRO A 94 -21.08 -28.42 29.73
C PRO A 94 -19.62 -28.05 29.46
N ASP A 95 -18.74 -29.05 29.43
CA ASP A 95 -17.37 -28.83 28.97
C ASP A 95 -17.32 -28.80 27.44
N LEU A 96 -17.32 -27.58 26.90
CA LEU A 96 -17.29 -27.25 25.48
C LEU A 96 -15.87 -27.22 24.88
N ARG A 97 -14.83 -27.58 25.65
CA ARG A 97 -13.45 -27.67 25.15
C ARG A 97 -13.30 -28.83 24.18
N ASN A 98 -12.61 -28.59 23.06
CA ASN A 98 -12.19 -29.65 22.15
C ASN A 98 -11.19 -30.61 22.85
N PRO A 99 -11.16 -31.91 22.52
CA PRO A 99 -10.18 -32.85 23.10
C PRO A 99 -8.72 -32.39 23.04
N TRP A 100 -8.31 -31.64 22.00
CA TRP A 100 -6.97 -31.04 21.93
C TRP A 100 -6.67 -30.09 23.09
N CYS A 101 -7.64 -29.27 23.49
CA CYS A 101 -7.51 -28.37 24.63
C CYS A 101 -7.34 -29.13 25.95
N ARG A 102 -8.02 -30.28 26.12
CA ARG A 102 -7.85 -31.14 27.30
C ARG A 102 -6.43 -31.74 27.35
N LEU A 103 -5.91 -32.19 26.20
CA LEU A 103 -4.54 -32.71 26.09
C LEU A 103 -3.49 -31.63 26.41
N VAL A 104 -3.67 -30.40 25.89
CA VAL A 104 -2.76 -29.27 26.19
C VAL A 104 -2.82 -28.88 27.68
N ASN A 105 -4.02 -28.75 28.26
CA ASN A 105 -4.16 -28.43 29.68
C ASN A 105 -3.55 -29.52 30.59
N ASN A 106 -3.63 -30.80 30.22
CA ASN A 106 -3.00 -31.89 30.99
C ASN A 106 -1.47 -31.83 31.02
N HIS A 107 -0.82 -31.07 30.13
CA HIS A 107 0.62 -30.78 30.19
C HIS A 107 0.96 -29.49 30.96
N LEU A 108 -0.03 -28.65 31.29
CA LEU A 108 0.15 -27.46 32.12
C LEU A 108 0.03 -27.83 33.61
N SER A 109 1.17 -28.13 34.25
CA SER A 109 1.17 -28.38 35.70
C SER A 109 0.70 -27.15 36.47
N ALA A 110 -0.38 -27.29 37.24
CA ALA A 110 -0.93 -26.20 38.07
C ALA A 110 0.09 -25.61 39.06
N ALA A 111 1.10 -26.40 39.46
CA ALA A 111 2.21 -25.95 40.31
C ALA A 111 3.26 -25.06 39.58
N THR A 112 3.12 -24.87 38.27
CA THR A 112 4.05 -24.07 37.43
C THR A 112 3.42 -22.83 36.81
N LEU A 113 2.11 -22.63 36.97
CA LEU A 113 1.41 -21.44 36.47
C LEU A 113 1.42 -20.32 37.51
N PRO A 114 1.59 -19.05 37.10
CA PRO A 114 1.52 -17.91 38.01
C PRO A 114 0.12 -17.73 38.58
N ALA A 115 0.02 -17.38 39.86
CA ALA A 115 -1.24 -16.98 40.49
C ALA A 115 -1.80 -15.70 39.83
N THR A 116 -3.11 -15.46 39.91
CA THR A 116 -3.74 -14.23 39.42
C THR A 116 -4.73 -13.65 40.44
N SER A 117 -4.83 -12.32 40.47
CA SER A 117 -5.94 -11.64 41.15
C SER A 117 -7.09 -11.44 40.16
N ILE A 118 -8.26 -12.02 40.47
CA ILE A 118 -9.47 -11.85 39.64
C ILE A 118 -10.20 -10.58 40.10
N VAL A 119 -10.46 -9.67 39.16
CA VAL A 119 -11.13 -8.38 39.40
C VAL A 119 -12.48 -8.38 38.69
N ILE A 120 -13.54 -8.53 39.49
CA ILE A 120 -14.94 -8.40 39.06
C ILE A 120 -15.43 -7.00 39.46
N VAL A 121 -15.98 -6.25 38.50
CA VAL A 121 -16.56 -4.92 38.75
C VAL A 121 -18.06 -4.96 38.52
N PHE A 122 -18.83 -4.50 39.51
CA PHE A 122 -20.28 -4.44 39.47
C PHE A 122 -20.81 -3.09 39.94
N TYR A 123 -22.01 -2.73 39.48
CA TYR A 123 -22.79 -1.58 39.93
C TYR A 123 -24.26 -1.97 39.75
N ASN A 124 -25.02 -2.05 40.85
CA ASN A 124 -26.40 -2.54 40.88
C ASN A 124 -26.60 -3.78 39.99
N GLU A 125 -25.87 -4.86 40.29
CA GLU A 125 -25.96 -6.11 39.53
C GLU A 125 -26.88 -7.10 40.26
N VAL A 126 -27.66 -7.86 39.48
CA VAL A 126 -28.63 -8.85 39.99
C VAL A 126 -27.93 -9.86 40.91
N TRP A 127 -28.49 -10.08 42.10
CA TRP A 127 -27.87 -10.88 43.16
C TRP A 127 -27.46 -12.28 42.70
N SER A 128 -28.40 -13.03 42.11
CA SER A 128 -28.14 -14.40 41.64
C SER A 128 -27.09 -14.44 40.53
N VAL A 129 -26.98 -13.39 39.72
CA VAL A 129 -26.01 -13.27 38.62
C VAL A 129 -24.60 -12.96 39.14
N LEU A 130 -24.46 -11.98 40.03
CA LEU A 130 -23.18 -11.65 40.66
C LEU A 130 -22.65 -12.82 41.49
N VAL A 131 -23.51 -13.44 42.31
CA VAL A 131 -23.13 -14.58 43.15
C VAL A 131 -22.80 -15.81 42.29
N ARG A 132 -23.54 -16.10 41.21
CA ARG A 132 -23.20 -17.17 40.25
C ARG A 132 -21.89 -16.90 39.52
N THR A 133 -21.60 -15.64 39.19
CA THR A 133 -20.32 -15.25 38.58
C THR A 133 -19.15 -15.61 39.51
N VAL A 134 -19.20 -15.14 40.75
CA VAL A 134 -18.19 -15.45 41.76
C VAL A 134 -18.14 -16.96 42.06
N HIS A 135 -19.27 -17.66 42.08
CA HIS A 135 -19.30 -19.12 42.23
C HIS A 135 -18.79 -19.90 41.00
N SER A 136 -18.86 -19.38 39.78
CA SER A 136 -18.28 -20.05 38.60
C SER A 136 -16.75 -20.08 38.67
N VAL A 137 -16.16 -19.11 39.37
CA VAL A 137 -14.76 -19.09 39.80
C VAL A 137 -14.55 -19.99 41.03
N LEU A 138 -15.33 -19.81 42.10
CA LEU A 138 -15.07 -20.42 43.41
C LEU A 138 -15.54 -21.88 43.60
N ASN A 139 -16.54 -22.38 42.88
CA ASN A 139 -16.81 -23.82 42.86
C ASN A 139 -15.70 -24.60 42.12
N ARG A 140 -14.74 -23.87 41.51
CA ARG A 140 -13.49 -24.38 40.95
C ARG A 140 -12.25 -23.81 41.68
N SER A 141 -12.42 -23.16 42.85
CA SER A 141 -11.39 -22.60 43.76
C SER A 141 -11.93 -22.42 45.21
N PRO A 142 -11.60 -23.30 46.18
CA PRO A 142 -12.30 -23.48 47.48
C PRO A 142 -12.04 -22.41 48.58
N SER A 143 -12.70 -22.34 49.75
CA SER A 143 -14.04 -22.76 50.27
C SER A 143 -14.25 -22.15 51.69
N HIS A 144 -15.38 -21.62 52.20
CA HIS A 144 -16.67 -21.12 51.66
C HIS A 144 -17.12 -19.87 52.49
N LEU A 145 -17.82 -18.86 51.94
CA LEU A 145 -18.22 -17.57 52.60
C LEU A 145 -19.82 -17.47 52.71
N THR A 146 -20.49 -16.81 53.71
CA THR A 146 -22.00 -16.58 53.92
C THR A 146 -22.33 -15.38 54.91
N GLN A 147 -23.13 -14.26 54.81
CA GLN A 147 -24.34 -13.69 54.08
C GLN A 147 -24.31 -12.43 53.08
N LEU A 148 -23.46 -11.35 53.16
CA LEU A 148 -23.01 -10.54 51.96
C LEU A 148 -21.52 -10.15 51.96
N GLU A 149 -21.06 -9.11 52.65
CA GLU A 149 -19.61 -9.04 53.03
C GLU A 149 -19.29 -10.18 53.99
N GLU A 150 -20.35 -10.71 54.61
CA GLU A 150 -20.41 -12.02 55.19
C GLU A 150 -20.45 -13.16 54.14
N TYR A 151 -21.23 -13.07 53.03
CA TYR A 151 -21.27 -14.06 51.92
C TYR A 151 -19.99 -14.09 51.17
N PHE A 152 -19.16 -13.08 51.40
CA PHE A 152 -17.76 -13.06 51.14
C PHE A 152 -16.91 -12.76 52.43
N LYS A 153 -17.16 -13.48 53.59
CA LYS A 153 -16.33 -13.62 54.84
C LYS A 153 -15.50 -14.93 55.13
N PRO A 154 -15.97 -16.21 55.08
CA PRO A 154 -15.08 -17.42 55.30
C PRO A 154 -14.17 -18.13 54.20
N TYR A 155 -14.44 -18.28 52.88
CA TYR A 155 -13.43 -18.47 51.76
C TYR A 155 -12.37 -17.31 51.75
N SER A 156 -11.35 -17.28 52.61
CA SER A 156 -10.43 -16.12 52.82
C SER A 156 -9.78 -15.40 51.60
N VAL A 157 -9.89 -15.91 50.37
CA VAL A 157 -9.35 -15.35 49.13
C VAL A 157 -10.17 -14.22 48.48
N VAL A 158 -11.44 -14.00 48.85
CA VAL A 158 -12.27 -12.93 48.24
C VAL A 158 -12.21 -11.66 49.07
N LYS A 159 -11.99 -10.53 48.39
CA LYS A 159 -11.95 -9.19 49.00
C LYS A 159 -12.91 -8.25 48.29
N ILE A 160 -13.89 -7.71 49.01
CA ILE A 160 -14.78 -6.65 48.52
C ILE A 160 -14.09 -5.30 48.73
N ILE A 161 -14.11 -4.44 47.70
CA ILE A 161 -13.55 -3.09 47.74
C ILE A 161 -14.66 -2.13 47.31
N ARG A 162 -15.08 -1.25 48.22
CA ARG A 162 -16.13 -0.26 47.96
C ARG A 162 -15.51 1.08 47.54
N ALA A 163 -15.96 1.60 46.40
CA ALA A 163 -15.72 2.99 46.04
C ALA A 163 -16.59 3.92 46.90
N LYS A 164 -16.06 5.10 47.25
CA LYS A 164 -16.82 6.14 47.99
C LYS A 164 -17.82 6.90 47.10
N GLU A 165 -17.68 6.79 45.79
CA GLU A 165 -18.48 7.47 44.76
C GLU A 165 -18.63 6.59 43.51
N ARG A 166 -19.45 7.02 42.54
CA ARG A 166 -19.70 6.28 41.30
C ARG A 166 -18.55 6.43 40.29
N LEU A 167 -17.47 5.67 40.50
CA LEU A 167 -16.26 5.70 39.68
C LEU A 167 -16.44 5.26 38.20
N GLY A 168 -17.42 4.40 37.91
CA GLY A 168 -17.56 3.76 36.59
C GLY A 168 -16.58 2.59 36.37
N LEU A 169 -16.78 1.85 35.27
CA LEU A 169 -16.06 0.60 34.97
C LEU A 169 -14.54 0.81 34.93
N ILE A 170 -14.08 1.83 34.22
CA ILE A 170 -12.66 2.10 33.94
C ILE A 170 -11.88 2.34 35.24
N ARG A 171 -12.36 3.27 36.09
CA ARG A 171 -11.69 3.61 37.35
C ARG A 171 -11.88 2.53 38.42
N ALA A 172 -13.02 1.83 38.45
CA ALA A 172 -13.20 0.70 39.35
C ALA A 172 -12.28 -0.49 39.00
N ARG A 173 -12.06 -0.79 37.72
CA ARG A 173 -11.08 -1.78 37.27
C ARG A 173 -9.65 -1.39 37.68
N MET A 174 -9.27 -0.12 37.54
CA MET A 174 -7.99 0.36 38.04
C MET A 174 -7.86 0.31 39.57
N LEU A 175 -8.93 0.59 40.32
CA LEU A 175 -8.94 0.45 41.78
C LEU A 175 -8.72 -1.02 42.19
N GLY A 176 -9.40 -1.96 41.52
CA GLY A 176 -9.20 -3.40 41.71
C GLY A 176 -7.78 -3.85 41.37
N ALA A 177 -7.26 -3.44 40.20
CA ALA A 177 -5.93 -3.82 39.74
C ALA A 177 -4.79 -3.22 40.59
N LYS A 178 -4.89 -1.95 41.00
CA LYS A 178 -3.96 -1.31 41.95
C LYS A 178 -4.09 -1.86 43.38
N SER A 179 -5.10 -2.70 43.65
CA SER A 179 -5.31 -3.42 44.93
C SER A 179 -5.05 -4.93 44.82
N ALA A 180 -4.62 -5.41 43.65
CA ALA A 180 -4.24 -6.80 43.42
C ALA A 180 -2.91 -7.13 44.14
N VAL A 181 -2.71 -8.41 44.44
CA VAL A 181 -1.49 -8.91 45.12
C VAL A 181 -0.65 -9.80 44.19
N SER A 182 -1.12 -10.06 42.97
CA SER A 182 -0.39 -10.78 41.93
C SER A 182 0.04 -9.85 40.79
N ASP A 183 1.20 -10.18 40.20
CA ASP A 183 1.71 -9.63 38.95
C ASP A 183 0.82 -9.91 37.72
N ILE A 184 -0.25 -10.70 37.86
CA ILE A 184 -1.23 -10.96 36.79
C ILE A 184 -2.64 -10.69 37.30
N VAL A 185 -3.38 -9.83 36.60
CA VAL A 185 -4.79 -9.53 36.84
C VAL A 185 -5.66 -10.14 35.74
N THR A 186 -6.74 -10.80 36.14
CA THR A 186 -7.78 -11.30 35.24
C THR A 186 -9.07 -10.54 35.50
N PHE A 187 -9.53 -9.77 34.51
CA PHE A 187 -10.79 -9.05 34.58
C PHE A 187 -11.94 -9.92 34.10
N LEU A 188 -13.07 -9.83 34.80
CA LEU A 188 -14.36 -10.38 34.40
C LEU A 188 -15.46 -9.34 34.66
N ASP A 189 -16.48 -9.32 33.81
CA ASP A 189 -17.71 -8.59 34.11
C ASP A 189 -18.54 -9.35 35.16
N ALA A 190 -19.46 -8.68 35.84
CA ALA A 190 -20.22 -9.24 36.96
C ALA A 190 -21.35 -10.22 36.60
N HIS A 191 -21.48 -10.55 35.31
CA HIS A 191 -22.55 -11.34 34.72
C HIS A 191 -22.01 -12.37 33.72
N VAL A 192 -21.05 -13.18 34.20
CA VAL A 192 -20.35 -14.21 33.42
C VAL A 192 -20.27 -15.54 34.15
N GLU A 193 -20.11 -16.63 33.41
CA GLU A 193 -19.96 -17.97 33.98
C GLU A 193 -18.82 -18.73 33.30
N CYS A 194 -17.77 -18.97 34.08
CA CYS A 194 -16.56 -19.66 33.61
C CYS A 194 -16.81 -21.15 33.33
N THR A 195 -16.34 -21.67 32.19
CA THR A 195 -16.37 -23.12 31.95
C THR A 195 -15.26 -23.84 32.72
N GLU A 196 -15.14 -25.15 32.54
CA GLU A 196 -14.04 -25.91 33.13
C GLU A 196 -12.71 -25.60 32.46
N GLY A 197 -11.64 -25.52 33.25
CA GLY A 197 -10.26 -25.24 32.81
C GLY A 197 -10.10 -24.04 31.88
N TRP A 198 -10.81 -22.96 32.22
CA TRP A 198 -10.87 -21.72 31.44
C TRP A 198 -9.67 -20.79 31.69
N LEU A 199 -8.99 -20.91 32.84
CA LEU A 199 -8.05 -19.90 33.33
C LEU A 199 -6.60 -20.23 32.97
N GLU A 200 -6.27 -21.51 33.08
CA GLU A 200 -4.94 -22.08 32.80
C GLU A 200 -4.44 -21.73 31.39
N PRO A 201 -5.28 -21.77 30.32
CA PRO A 201 -4.86 -21.32 28.98
C PRO A 201 -4.57 -19.82 28.89
N LEU A 202 -5.23 -18.98 29.68
CA LEU A 202 -5.01 -17.53 29.71
C LEU A 202 -3.71 -17.22 30.46
N LEU A 203 -3.51 -17.84 31.62
CA LEU A 203 -2.30 -17.72 32.42
C LEU A 203 -1.07 -18.20 31.66
N ALA A 204 -1.15 -19.33 30.94
CA ALA A 204 -0.05 -19.83 30.12
C ALA A 204 0.39 -18.84 29.03
N VAL A 205 -0.55 -18.12 28.42
CA VAL A 205 -0.25 -17.10 27.38
C VAL A 205 0.47 -15.88 27.96
N VAL A 206 0.09 -15.41 29.16
CA VAL A 206 0.74 -14.26 29.83
C VAL A 206 2.03 -14.66 30.56
N ALA A 207 2.15 -15.91 31.00
CA ALA A 207 3.39 -16.47 31.56
C ALA A 207 4.47 -16.68 30.49
N HIS A 208 4.09 -17.00 29.26
CA HIS A 208 5.02 -17.19 28.14
C HIS A 208 5.67 -15.86 27.66
N ASP A 209 4.91 -14.76 27.69
CA ASP A 209 5.40 -13.41 27.43
C ASP A 209 4.48 -12.43 28.18
N SER A 210 5.03 -11.69 29.14
CA SER A 210 4.28 -10.76 30.01
C SER A 210 3.74 -9.53 29.26
N THR A 211 4.08 -9.35 27.98
CA THR A 211 3.47 -8.34 27.10
C THR A 211 2.29 -8.88 26.28
N ASN A 212 1.94 -10.16 26.42
CA ASN A 212 0.68 -10.69 25.89
C ASN A 212 -0.52 -10.22 26.73
N VAL A 213 -1.65 -10.02 26.06
CA VAL A 213 -2.97 -9.86 26.68
C VAL A 213 -3.86 -10.99 26.17
N ALA A 214 -4.29 -11.87 27.08
CA ALA A 214 -5.02 -13.09 26.76
C ALA A 214 -6.53 -12.90 26.93
N ILE A 215 -7.32 -13.34 25.96
CA ILE A 215 -8.78 -13.13 25.91
C ILE A 215 -9.48 -14.48 25.78
N PRO A 216 -10.48 -14.81 26.61
CA PRO A 216 -11.27 -16.04 26.47
C PRO A 216 -12.15 -16.00 25.21
N THR A 217 -12.57 -17.17 24.75
CA THR A 217 -13.73 -17.27 23.87
C THR A 217 -14.98 -16.94 24.68
N ILE A 218 -15.68 -15.88 24.28
CA ILE A 218 -16.89 -15.43 24.98
C ILE A 218 -18.09 -16.15 24.36
N ASP A 219 -18.69 -17.07 25.11
CA ASP A 219 -19.98 -17.68 24.78
C ASP A 219 -21.13 -16.75 25.18
N ARG A 220 -22.29 -16.83 24.50
CA ARG A 220 -23.46 -16.04 24.92
C ARG A 220 -24.30 -16.82 25.92
N ILE A 221 -24.66 -16.20 27.03
CA ILE A 221 -25.78 -16.62 27.88
C ILE A 221 -26.99 -15.76 27.52
N SER A 222 -28.17 -16.37 27.38
CA SER A 222 -29.38 -15.62 27.03
C SER A 222 -29.91 -14.79 28.20
N ASP A 223 -30.03 -13.49 27.93
CA ASP A 223 -30.76 -12.47 28.68
C ASP A 223 -32.19 -12.87 29.07
N ARG A 224 -32.83 -13.80 28.37
CA ARG A 224 -34.28 -14.10 28.52
C ARG A 224 -34.59 -15.39 29.27
N ASN A 225 -33.72 -16.39 29.20
CA ASN A 225 -33.97 -17.74 29.73
C ASN A 225 -32.71 -18.45 30.26
N MET A 226 -31.61 -17.72 30.45
CA MET A 226 -30.34 -18.19 31.01
C MET A 226 -29.67 -19.37 30.27
N SER A 227 -30.12 -19.70 29.05
CA SER A 227 -29.50 -20.75 28.23
C SER A 227 -28.10 -20.36 27.75
N LEU A 228 -27.20 -21.33 27.66
CA LEU A 228 -25.87 -21.16 27.07
C LEU A 228 -25.95 -21.39 25.55
N GLN A 229 -25.44 -20.45 24.77
CA GLN A 229 -25.53 -20.41 23.31
C GLN A 229 -24.12 -20.37 22.70
N THR A 230 -23.73 -21.49 22.11
CA THR A 230 -22.34 -21.77 21.70
C THR A 230 -22.07 -21.49 20.22
N ASN A 231 -22.99 -20.81 19.53
CA ASN A 231 -23.00 -20.64 18.07
C ASN A 231 -22.03 -19.55 17.57
N LEU A 232 -20.97 -19.26 18.34
CA LEU A 232 -19.89 -18.39 17.91
C LEU A 232 -18.82 -19.22 17.20
N SER A 233 -18.51 -18.85 15.95
CA SER A 233 -17.38 -19.40 15.22
C SER A 233 -16.07 -19.09 15.95
N LEU A 234 -15.22 -20.11 16.11
CA LEU A 234 -13.89 -20.02 16.74
C LEU A 234 -12.90 -19.11 15.96
N LEU A 235 -13.36 -18.51 14.86
CA LEU A 235 -12.57 -17.73 13.90
C LEU A 235 -12.97 -16.25 13.89
N LEU A 236 -13.82 -15.84 14.84
CA LEU A 236 -14.16 -14.45 15.07
C LEU A 236 -13.00 -13.76 15.81
N ALA A 237 -12.35 -12.82 15.13
CA ALA A 237 -11.46 -11.86 15.77
C ALA A 237 -12.26 -10.60 16.15
N GLY A 238 -11.85 -9.93 17.24
CA GLY A 238 -12.37 -8.63 17.60
C GLY A 238 -11.79 -7.53 16.70
N ALA A 239 -12.63 -6.59 16.27
CA ALA A 239 -12.31 -5.53 15.33
C ALA A 239 -13.09 -4.24 15.67
N PHE A 240 -12.85 -3.18 14.91
CA PHE A 240 -13.64 -1.94 14.93
C PHE A 240 -13.71 -1.30 13.54
N GLU A 241 -14.64 -0.38 13.33
CA GLU A 241 -14.66 0.55 12.19
C GLU A 241 -14.28 1.97 12.66
N TRP A 242 -14.21 2.95 11.74
CA TRP A 242 -13.66 4.28 12.02
C TRP A 242 -14.41 5.15 13.05
N ASP A 243 -15.57 4.72 13.51
CA ASP A 243 -16.26 5.29 14.67
C ASP A 243 -15.90 4.66 16.02
N LEU A 244 -14.91 3.76 16.02
CA LEU A 244 -14.41 2.99 17.16
C LEU A 244 -15.46 2.07 17.83
N ASN A 245 -16.58 1.79 17.17
CA ASN A 245 -17.50 0.75 17.64
C ASN A 245 -16.87 -0.64 17.46
N PHE A 246 -16.88 -1.42 18.53
CA PHE A 246 -16.39 -2.80 18.53
C PHE A 246 -17.32 -3.74 17.74
N GLY A 247 -16.73 -4.70 17.04
CA GLY A 247 -17.44 -5.78 16.37
C GLY A 247 -16.58 -7.03 16.20
N TRP A 248 -17.19 -8.09 15.67
CA TRP A 248 -16.52 -9.36 15.39
C TRP A 248 -16.36 -9.55 13.88
N CYS A 249 -15.18 -9.95 13.41
CA CYS A 249 -14.92 -10.27 12.01
C CYS A 249 -14.40 -11.70 11.83
N GLU A 250 -14.94 -12.42 10.84
CA GLU A 250 -14.52 -13.79 10.52
C GLU A 250 -13.21 -13.77 9.73
N ARG A 251 -12.09 -14.07 10.40
CA ARG A 251 -10.77 -14.14 9.74
C ARG A 251 -10.59 -15.50 9.07
N LYS A 252 -11.15 -15.67 7.87
CA LYS A 252 -10.97 -16.88 7.02
C LYS A 252 -9.49 -17.25 6.73
N GLN A 253 -8.56 -16.32 6.93
CA GLN A 253 -7.11 -16.57 6.83
C GLN A 253 -6.51 -17.32 8.04
N LEU A 254 -7.24 -17.43 9.17
CA LEU A 254 -6.76 -18.16 10.35
C LEU A 254 -6.43 -19.63 10.03
N TYR A 255 -7.24 -20.29 9.19
CA TYR A 255 -7.02 -21.66 8.69
C TYR A 255 -5.64 -21.87 8.03
N ARG A 256 -5.03 -20.82 7.45
CA ARG A 256 -3.72 -20.91 6.78
C ARG A 256 -2.56 -20.60 7.71
N LYS A 257 -2.74 -19.62 8.60
CA LYS A 257 -1.70 -19.14 9.53
C LYS A 257 -1.56 -20.02 10.77
N TYR A 258 -2.63 -20.67 11.22
CA TYR A 258 -2.67 -21.47 12.44
C TYR A 258 -3.00 -22.93 12.10
N ARG A 259 -2.02 -23.83 12.24
CA ARG A 259 -2.14 -25.28 11.97
C ARG A 259 -3.26 -25.98 12.76
N ASN A 260 -3.67 -25.41 13.89
CA ASN A 260 -4.79 -25.86 14.69
C ASN A 260 -5.68 -24.66 15.03
N LEU A 261 -7.00 -24.81 14.89
CA LEU A 261 -7.99 -23.77 15.15
C LEU A 261 -8.15 -23.46 16.64
N PHE A 262 -7.65 -24.33 17.52
CA PHE A 262 -7.77 -24.20 18.97
C PHE A 262 -6.57 -23.52 19.66
N GLN A 263 -5.48 -23.24 18.93
CA GLN A 263 -4.31 -22.55 19.49
C GLN A 263 -4.50 -21.02 19.52
N PRO A 264 -3.84 -20.28 20.44
CA PRO A 264 -4.01 -18.83 20.55
C PRO A 264 -3.68 -18.06 19.27
N PHE A 265 -4.50 -17.05 18.92
CA PHE A 265 -4.36 -16.29 17.67
C PHE A 265 -4.45 -14.76 17.83
N GLU A 266 -3.80 -14.04 16.91
CA GLU A 266 -3.70 -12.57 16.91
C GLU A 266 -5.02 -11.90 16.53
N THR A 267 -5.58 -11.10 17.44
CA THR A 267 -6.80 -10.30 17.21
C THR A 267 -6.47 -8.80 17.14
N PRO A 268 -7.06 -8.03 16.19
CA PRO A 268 -6.89 -6.58 16.13
C PRO A 268 -7.34 -5.86 17.39
N ALA A 269 -8.54 -6.20 17.88
CA ALA A 269 -9.17 -5.60 19.05
C ALA A 269 -9.83 -6.66 19.95
N MET A 270 -10.36 -6.22 21.10
CA MET A 270 -11.09 -7.05 22.06
C MET A 270 -12.40 -6.40 22.53
N ALA A 271 -13.33 -7.24 23.00
CA ALA A 271 -14.56 -6.79 23.64
C ALA A 271 -14.30 -6.07 24.98
N GLY A 272 -13.17 -6.38 25.65
CA GLY A 272 -12.72 -5.71 26.87
C GLY A 272 -13.45 -6.10 28.15
N GLY A 273 -14.58 -6.81 28.08
CA GLY A 273 -15.27 -7.38 29.25
C GLY A 273 -14.40 -8.36 30.06
N LEU A 274 -13.75 -9.30 29.36
CA LEU A 274 -12.98 -10.38 29.95
C LEU A 274 -11.57 -10.44 29.32
N PHE A 275 -10.52 -10.39 30.13
CA PHE A 275 -9.12 -10.59 29.69
C PHE A 275 -8.14 -10.78 30.87
N THR A 276 -6.99 -11.38 30.60
CA THR A 276 -5.87 -11.54 31.54
C THR A 276 -4.65 -10.75 31.04
N ILE A 277 -4.00 -10.01 31.95
CA ILE A 277 -2.86 -9.13 31.66
C ILE A 277 -1.85 -9.11 32.82
N ASN A 278 -0.56 -8.92 32.52
CA ASN A 278 0.44 -8.66 33.54
C ASN A 278 0.35 -7.21 34.07
N THR A 279 0.36 -7.05 35.38
CA THR A 279 0.19 -5.77 36.08
C THR A 279 1.28 -4.76 35.71
N THR A 280 2.55 -5.19 35.66
CA THR A 280 3.69 -4.32 35.28
C THR A 280 3.61 -3.87 33.82
N PHE A 281 3.14 -4.70 32.90
CA PHE A 281 2.90 -4.30 31.51
C PHE A 281 1.72 -3.32 31.39
N PHE A 282 0.64 -3.53 32.14
CA PHE A 282 -0.49 -2.62 32.15
C PHE A 282 -0.11 -1.24 32.72
N GLU A 283 0.69 -1.21 33.79
CA GLU A 283 1.30 0.02 34.31
C GLU A 283 2.26 0.68 33.31
N ARG A 284 3.11 -0.10 32.62
CA ARG A 284 4.03 0.41 31.60
C ARG A 284 3.29 1.15 30.48
N MET A 285 2.09 0.70 30.10
CA MET A 285 1.22 1.38 29.13
C MET A 285 0.44 2.57 29.71
N GLY A 286 0.63 2.89 30.99
CA GLY A 286 0.03 4.02 31.69
C GLY A 286 -1.30 3.73 32.38
N TRP A 287 -1.68 2.46 32.58
CA TRP A 287 -3.03 2.01 32.98
C TRP A 287 -4.09 2.42 31.94
N TYR A 288 -5.40 2.42 32.28
CA TYR A 288 -6.42 3.07 31.43
C TYR A 288 -6.33 4.61 31.52
N ASP A 289 -7.05 5.33 30.66
CA ASP A 289 -7.28 6.76 30.87
C ASP A 289 -8.24 7.01 32.06
N GLU A 290 -7.72 7.58 33.15
CA GLU A 290 -8.50 7.98 34.32
C GLU A 290 -9.54 9.08 33.98
N GLY A 291 -9.33 9.82 32.89
CA GLY A 291 -10.28 10.79 32.35
C GLY A 291 -11.48 10.19 31.61
N TYR A 292 -11.53 8.88 31.34
CA TYR A 292 -12.74 8.26 30.80
C TYR A 292 -13.91 8.34 31.78
N ILE A 293 -15.11 8.52 31.24
CA ILE A 293 -16.36 8.64 31.99
C ILE A 293 -17.16 7.35 31.82
N LEU A 294 -17.53 6.74 32.96
CA LEU A 294 -18.42 5.58 33.14
C LEU A 294 -18.08 4.29 32.35
N TYR A 295 -18.17 4.29 31.03
CA TYR A 295 -18.11 3.10 30.18
C TYR A 295 -17.76 3.44 28.73
N GLY A 296 -17.04 2.55 28.04
CA GLY A 296 -16.86 2.57 26.59
C GLY A 296 -15.54 3.20 26.14
N MET A 297 -15.01 2.66 25.03
CA MET A 297 -13.72 2.96 24.39
C MET A 297 -12.48 2.42 25.13
N GLU A 298 -12.57 1.98 26.38
CA GLU A 298 -11.42 1.44 27.11
C GLU A 298 -10.91 0.12 26.50
N ASN A 299 -11.81 -0.69 25.94
CA ASN A 299 -11.50 -1.91 25.21
C ASN A 299 -10.68 -1.64 23.93
N ILE A 300 -11.06 -0.60 23.17
CA ILE A 300 -10.35 -0.18 21.95
C ILE A 300 -9.03 0.51 22.30
N GLU A 301 -9.00 1.36 23.33
CA GLU A 301 -7.78 2.00 23.82
C GLU A 301 -6.73 0.97 24.21
N LEU A 302 -7.09 -0.01 25.05
CA LEU A 302 -6.16 -1.04 25.51
C LEU A 302 -5.76 -2.00 24.38
N SER A 303 -6.61 -2.23 23.39
CA SER A 303 -6.26 -2.97 22.18
C SER A 303 -5.14 -2.26 21.39
N ILE A 304 -5.33 -0.97 21.11
CA ILE A 304 -4.40 -0.13 20.35
C ILE A 304 -3.08 0.04 21.12
N LYS A 305 -3.15 0.34 22.43
CA LYS A 305 -2.01 0.38 23.36
C LYS A 305 -1.17 -0.89 23.29
N THR A 306 -1.79 -2.05 23.48
CA THR A 306 -1.09 -3.36 23.54
C THR A 306 -0.17 -3.53 22.33
N TRP A 307 -0.73 -3.36 21.13
CA TRP A 307 -0.01 -3.50 19.87
C TRP A 307 1.03 -2.39 19.62
N MET A 308 0.74 -1.13 19.96
CA MET A 308 1.70 -0.03 19.76
C MET A 308 2.85 -0.04 20.77
N CYS A 309 2.62 -0.50 22.00
CA CYS A 309 3.58 -0.49 23.11
C CYS A 309 4.35 -1.82 23.27
N GLY A 310 4.38 -2.63 22.20
CA GLY A 310 5.26 -3.79 22.02
C GLY A 310 4.68 -5.14 22.46
N GLY A 311 3.42 -5.19 22.89
CA GLY A 311 2.72 -6.42 23.26
C GLY A 311 1.87 -7.01 22.12
N ARG A 312 1.12 -8.06 22.44
CA ARG A 312 0.25 -8.78 21.49
C ARG A 312 -1.10 -9.11 22.12
N LEU A 313 -2.16 -8.91 21.35
CA LEU A 313 -3.54 -9.18 21.76
C LEU A 313 -3.98 -10.54 21.20
N LEU A 314 -4.30 -11.50 22.08
CA LEU A 314 -4.45 -12.92 21.73
C LEU A 314 -5.79 -13.50 22.21
N THR A 315 -6.61 -13.97 21.27
CA THR A 315 -7.78 -14.81 21.58
C THR A 315 -7.30 -16.23 21.87
N VAL A 316 -7.87 -16.87 22.91
CA VAL A 316 -7.47 -18.21 23.40
C VAL A 316 -8.65 -19.18 23.29
N PRO A 317 -8.76 -19.97 22.20
CA PRO A 317 -9.93 -20.84 21.94
C PRO A 317 -10.22 -21.91 23.02
N CYS A 318 -9.18 -22.35 23.73
CA CYS A 318 -9.31 -23.33 24.81
C CYS A 318 -9.85 -22.76 26.12
N SER A 319 -9.85 -21.44 26.28
CA SER A 319 -10.53 -20.74 27.37
C SER A 319 -11.94 -20.38 26.90
N ARG A 320 -12.97 -20.76 27.66
CA ARG A 320 -14.36 -20.39 27.37
C ARG A 320 -15.04 -19.83 28.61
N VAL A 321 -15.80 -18.75 28.44
CA VAL A 321 -16.58 -18.11 29.50
C VAL A 321 -17.89 -17.62 28.89
N GLY A 322 -19.03 -18.01 29.46
CA GLY A 322 -20.33 -17.48 29.05
C GLY A 322 -20.54 -16.07 29.59
N HIS A 323 -21.07 -15.15 28.79
CA HIS A 323 -21.39 -13.76 29.17
C HIS A 323 -22.87 -13.48 28.91
N ILE A 324 -23.57 -12.88 29.88
CA ILE A 324 -24.96 -12.47 29.69
C ILE A 324 -24.97 -11.16 28.91
N GLN A 325 -25.25 -11.26 27.61
CA GLN A 325 -25.42 -10.09 26.75
C GLN A 325 -26.73 -9.37 27.09
N LYS A 326 -26.67 -8.43 28.04
CA LYS A 326 -27.83 -7.65 28.51
C LYS A 326 -28.55 -6.94 27.36
N HIS A 327 -29.87 -6.90 27.46
CA HIS A 327 -30.77 -6.28 26.48
C HIS A 327 -30.75 -4.74 26.55
N SER A 328 -30.48 -4.18 27.74
CA SER A 328 -30.36 -2.75 27.99
C SER A 328 -29.18 -2.48 28.95
N HIS A 329 -28.71 -1.24 28.97
CA HIS A 329 -27.67 -0.76 29.89
C HIS A 329 -28.25 0.38 30.73
N SER A 330 -29.23 0.05 31.57
CA SER A 330 -30.05 0.98 32.38
C SER A 330 -29.24 2.00 33.18
N TYR A 331 -28.08 1.59 33.68
CA TYR A 331 -27.14 2.44 34.40
C TYR A 331 -26.61 3.64 33.57
N LEU A 332 -26.88 3.71 32.26
CA LEU A 332 -26.55 4.84 31.39
C LEU A 332 -27.72 5.83 31.17
N PHE A 333 -28.93 5.54 31.62
CA PHE A 333 -30.12 6.35 31.29
C PHE A 333 -30.06 7.77 31.87
N ASP A 334 -29.53 7.96 33.08
CA ASP A 334 -29.43 9.27 33.74
C ASP A 334 -28.19 10.09 33.32
N VAL A 335 -27.49 9.71 32.25
CA VAL A 335 -26.19 10.28 31.87
C VAL A 335 -26.34 11.36 30.80
N ASN A 336 -26.45 12.62 31.23
CA ASN A 336 -26.57 13.81 30.36
C ASN A 336 -25.29 14.17 29.56
N ILE A 337 -24.35 13.25 29.37
CA ILE A 337 -23.08 13.46 28.64
C ILE A 337 -22.91 12.34 27.60
N ASP A 338 -22.55 12.70 26.38
CA ASP A 338 -22.19 11.74 25.32
C ASP A 338 -20.84 11.08 25.62
N LEU A 339 -20.90 9.98 26.37
CA LEU A 339 -19.74 9.16 26.76
C LEU A 339 -18.93 8.68 25.56
N ALA A 340 -19.61 8.29 24.48
CA ALA A 340 -18.97 7.75 23.29
C ALA A 340 -18.12 8.81 22.60
N MET A 341 -18.65 10.02 22.40
CA MET A 341 -17.90 11.15 21.84
C MET A 341 -16.74 11.55 22.76
N HIS A 342 -17.00 11.68 24.06
CA HIS A 342 -16.02 12.10 25.05
C HIS A 342 -14.81 11.14 25.10
N ASN A 343 -15.07 9.84 25.28
CA ASN A 343 -14.00 8.85 25.41
C ASN A 343 -13.32 8.59 24.06
N SER A 344 -14.03 8.64 22.91
CA SER A 344 -13.41 8.48 21.59
C SER A 344 -12.49 9.65 21.21
N ALA A 345 -12.87 10.89 21.55
CA ALA A 345 -12.04 12.06 21.29
C ALA A 345 -10.72 12.01 22.08
N ARG A 346 -10.79 11.61 23.36
CA ARG A 346 -9.62 11.37 24.23
C ARG A 346 -8.72 10.24 23.71
N LEU A 347 -9.31 9.11 23.29
CA LEU A 347 -8.59 7.99 22.68
C LEU A 347 -7.82 8.46 21.42
N ALA A 348 -8.53 9.11 20.50
CA ALA A 348 -7.98 9.52 19.21
C ALA A 348 -6.82 10.52 19.37
N GLU A 349 -6.96 11.52 20.25
CA GLU A 349 -5.92 12.53 20.50
C GLU A 349 -4.62 11.97 21.09
N VAL A 350 -4.67 10.83 21.80
CA VAL A 350 -3.49 10.20 22.40
C VAL A 350 -2.90 9.10 21.50
N TRP A 351 -3.74 8.33 20.81
CA TRP A 351 -3.33 7.05 20.21
C TRP A 351 -3.46 6.93 18.69
N MET A 352 -4.11 7.88 17.99
CA MET A 352 -4.42 7.74 16.56
C MET A 352 -3.63 8.65 15.61
N ASP A 353 -2.71 9.46 16.13
CA ASP A 353 -1.78 10.30 15.35
C ASP A 353 -2.48 11.14 14.26
N GLU A 354 -2.12 10.99 12.99
CA GLU A 354 -2.75 11.70 11.86
C GLU A 354 -4.19 11.21 11.58
N TYR A 355 -4.51 9.96 11.96
CA TYR A 355 -5.82 9.35 11.74
C TYR A 355 -6.87 9.80 12.76
N LYS A 356 -6.49 10.55 13.81
CA LYS A 356 -7.44 11.06 14.81
C LYS A 356 -8.51 11.97 14.22
N GLN A 357 -8.20 12.68 13.13
CA GLN A 357 -9.14 13.56 12.45
C GLN A 357 -10.37 12.79 11.93
N VAL A 358 -10.20 11.52 11.54
CA VAL A 358 -11.32 10.67 11.11
C VAL A 358 -12.35 10.51 12.22
N VAL A 359 -11.89 10.28 13.45
CA VAL A 359 -12.76 10.15 14.63
C VAL A 359 -13.38 11.50 15.00
N PHE A 360 -12.67 12.61 14.75
CA PHE A 360 -13.22 13.95 14.92
C PHE A 360 -14.35 14.22 13.90
N ASP A 361 -14.16 13.92 12.61
CA ASP A 361 -15.18 14.07 11.56
C ASP A 361 -16.41 13.19 11.83
N VAL A 362 -16.19 11.95 12.26
CA VAL A 362 -17.24 10.97 12.59
C VAL A 362 -18.05 11.36 13.84
N ASN A 363 -17.61 12.39 14.57
CA ASN A 363 -18.33 13.02 15.68
C ASN A 363 -18.65 14.51 15.44
N GLY A 364 -18.28 15.09 14.29
CA GLY A 364 -18.53 16.49 13.95
C GLY A 364 -17.71 17.50 14.74
N LEU A 365 -16.46 17.15 15.09
CA LEU A 365 -15.54 17.97 15.89
C LEU A 365 -14.48 18.65 15.01
N PRO A 366 -14.16 19.95 15.22
CA PRO A 366 -13.10 20.64 14.49
C PRO A 366 -11.69 20.14 14.84
N ARG A 367 -11.50 19.75 16.10
CA ARG A 367 -10.23 19.31 16.71
C ARG A 367 -10.52 18.73 18.09
N TYR A 368 -9.47 18.30 18.79
CA TYR A 368 -9.56 18.10 20.23
C TYR A 368 -9.80 19.43 20.96
N LEU A 369 -10.76 19.44 21.90
CA LEU A 369 -11.16 20.58 22.71
C LEU A 369 -10.92 20.24 24.19
N GLU A 370 -9.81 20.71 24.76
CA GLU A 370 -9.40 20.38 26.11
C GLU A 370 -10.36 20.92 27.18
N GLU A 371 -11.00 22.05 26.90
CA GLU A 371 -12.07 22.63 27.70
C GLU A 371 -13.36 21.79 27.75
N ARG A 372 -13.53 20.85 26.80
CA ARG A 372 -14.71 19.96 26.69
C ARG A 372 -14.42 18.52 27.10
N PHE A 373 -13.20 18.05 26.87
CA PHE A 373 -12.80 16.65 27.06
C PHE A 373 -11.73 16.46 28.16
N GLY A 374 -11.25 17.55 28.79
CA GLY A 374 -10.21 17.54 29.81
C GLY A 374 -8.81 17.25 29.27
N SER A 375 -7.77 17.41 30.09
CA SER A 375 -6.39 17.22 29.65
C SER A 375 -6.03 15.77 29.33
N VAL A 376 -5.13 15.58 28.36
CA VAL A 376 -4.56 14.28 27.96
C VAL A 376 -3.03 14.23 28.04
N GLU A 377 -2.38 15.28 28.54
CA GLU A 377 -0.91 15.38 28.68
C GLU A 377 -0.32 14.16 29.41
N LYS A 378 -0.90 13.80 30.58
CA LYS A 378 -0.52 12.61 31.37
C LYS A 378 -0.68 11.27 30.64
N ARG A 379 -1.33 11.23 29.47
CA ARG A 379 -1.51 10.04 28.62
C ARG A 379 -0.51 10.05 27.47
N LYS A 380 -0.25 11.21 26.85
CA LYS A 380 0.83 11.42 25.87
C LYS A 380 2.21 11.11 26.48
N LEU A 381 2.51 11.66 27.66
CA LEU A 381 3.73 11.37 28.42
C LEU A 381 3.88 9.88 28.78
N ALA A 382 2.77 9.15 28.99
CA ALA A 382 2.83 7.71 29.24
C ALA A 382 3.19 6.93 27.97
N ARG A 383 2.57 7.27 26.83
CA ARG A 383 2.88 6.71 25.51
C ARG A 383 4.35 6.91 25.11
N GLU A 384 4.90 8.08 25.38
CA GLU A 384 6.30 8.43 25.14
C GLU A 384 7.26 7.61 26.02
N ARG A 385 7.02 7.57 27.34
CA ARG A 385 7.84 6.78 28.29
C ARG A 385 7.84 5.29 27.95
N ALA A 386 6.70 4.77 27.49
CA ALA A 386 6.53 3.40 27.03
C ALA A 386 7.14 3.12 25.64
N LYS A 387 7.66 4.13 24.94
CA LYS A 387 8.29 4.07 23.61
C LYS A 387 7.40 3.44 22.53
N CYS A 388 6.08 3.66 22.65
CA CYS A 388 5.09 3.07 21.75
C CYS A 388 5.24 3.61 20.31
N LYS A 389 4.86 2.80 19.32
CA LYS A 389 4.94 3.14 17.90
C LYS A 389 3.81 4.09 17.45
N PRO A 390 3.88 4.66 16.23
CA PRO A 390 2.75 5.38 15.63
C PRO A 390 1.54 4.48 15.34
N PHE A 391 0.35 5.05 15.21
CA PHE A 391 -0.88 4.33 14.88
C PHE A 391 -0.80 3.65 13.50
N GLN A 392 -0.03 4.22 12.57
CA GLN A 392 0.32 3.58 11.31
C GLN A 392 0.95 2.19 11.51
N HIS A 393 1.69 1.95 12.60
CA HIS A 393 2.22 0.61 12.95
C HIS A 393 1.11 -0.36 13.37
N TYR A 394 0.11 0.10 14.13
CA TYR A 394 -1.07 -0.69 14.48
C TYR A 394 -1.82 -1.12 13.22
N LEU A 395 -2.13 -0.17 12.32
CA LEU A 395 -2.75 -0.47 11.03
C LEU A 395 -1.92 -1.45 10.20
N GLN A 396 -0.60 -1.27 10.14
CA GLN A 396 0.27 -2.15 9.36
C GLN A 396 0.42 -3.58 9.93
N ARG A 397 0.46 -3.75 11.27
CA ARG A 397 0.83 -5.01 11.93
C ARG A 397 -0.33 -5.79 12.55
N ALA A 398 -1.33 -5.09 13.10
CA ALA A 398 -2.47 -5.67 13.78
C ALA A 398 -3.71 -5.74 12.87
N PHE A 399 -4.01 -4.66 12.15
CA PHE A 399 -5.27 -4.50 11.41
C PHE A 399 -5.14 -3.97 9.97
N PRO A 400 -4.34 -4.60 9.08
CA PRO A 400 -4.17 -4.17 7.69
C PRO A 400 -5.43 -4.32 6.82
N GLU A 401 -6.49 -4.94 7.35
CA GLU A 401 -7.81 -5.04 6.70
C GLU A 401 -8.74 -3.83 6.93
N LEU A 402 -8.42 -2.92 7.85
CA LEU A 402 -9.24 -1.72 8.07
C LEU A 402 -9.24 -0.85 6.81
N ARG A 403 -10.44 -0.45 6.36
CA ARG A 403 -10.64 0.28 5.11
C ARG A 403 -10.00 1.67 5.17
N SER A 404 -9.65 2.24 4.02
CA SER A 404 -9.25 3.65 3.98
C SER A 404 -10.45 4.55 4.35
N PRO A 405 -10.30 5.53 5.26
CA PRO A 405 -11.38 6.42 5.69
C PRO A 405 -11.70 7.55 4.69
N MET A 406 -10.92 7.65 3.61
CA MET A 406 -10.93 8.77 2.68
C MET A 406 -12.06 8.65 1.66
N ILE A 407 -12.86 9.71 1.49
CA ILE A 407 -14.00 9.74 0.55
C ILE A 407 -13.95 10.93 -0.42
N GLU A 408 -14.60 10.77 -1.57
CA GLU A 408 -14.74 11.82 -2.58
C GLU A 408 -15.59 12.99 -2.06
N GLY A 409 -15.09 14.21 -2.26
CA GLY A 409 -15.76 15.42 -1.77
C GLY A 409 -15.75 15.58 -0.25
N GLN A 410 -14.81 14.97 0.48
CA GLN A 410 -14.63 15.25 1.90
C GLN A 410 -14.30 16.74 2.14
N PHE A 411 -15.02 17.37 3.06
CA PHE A 411 -14.85 18.77 3.46
C PHE A 411 -15.03 18.92 4.97
N ARG A 412 -14.50 20.02 5.52
CA ARG A 412 -14.50 20.36 6.94
C ARG A 412 -14.76 21.87 7.11
N GLY A 413 -15.32 22.30 8.24
CA GLY A 413 -15.56 23.71 8.54
C GLY A 413 -16.87 24.27 7.98
N GLU A 414 -16.87 25.57 7.67
CA GLU A 414 -18.06 26.29 7.22
C GLU A 414 -18.55 25.86 5.83
N VAL A 415 -19.87 25.88 5.65
CA VAL A 415 -20.57 25.55 4.39
C VAL A 415 -21.39 26.77 3.95
N ARG A 416 -20.92 27.48 2.93
CA ARG A 416 -21.48 28.77 2.46
C ARG A 416 -22.20 28.60 1.11
N ASN A 417 -23.19 29.44 0.80
CA ASN A 417 -23.99 29.29 -0.44
C ASN A 417 -23.66 30.34 -1.53
N VAL A 418 -23.37 29.90 -2.75
CA VAL A 418 -22.97 30.77 -3.88
C VAL A 418 -24.10 31.69 -4.38
N GLY A 419 -25.36 31.38 -4.05
CA GLY A 419 -26.51 32.24 -4.31
C GLY A 419 -26.67 33.39 -3.29
N LEU A 420 -26.23 33.18 -2.05
CA LEU A 420 -26.33 34.16 -0.96
C LEU A 420 -25.05 35.02 -0.81
N GLY A 421 -23.90 34.49 -1.20
CA GLY A 421 -22.61 35.18 -1.15
C GLY A 421 -21.64 34.56 -0.14
N ALA A 422 -20.60 35.31 0.20
CA ALA A 422 -19.51 34.80 1.04
C ALA A 422 -19.79 34.89 2.56
N ASN A 423 -20.92 35.47 2.99
CA ASN A 423 -21.15 35.90 4.36
C ASN A 423 -22.20 35.07 5.12
N GLU A 424 -22.93 34.17 4.45
CA GLU A 424 -23.93 33.30 5.09
C GLU A 424 -23.49 31.84 5.08
N CYS A 425 -23.60 31.21 6.25
CA CYS A 425 -23.16 29.86 6.59
C CYS A 425 -24.34 28.98 7.02
N MET A 426 -24.31 27.71 6.59
CA MET A 426 -25.24 26.69 7.04
C MET A 426 -25.03 26.44 8.55
N THR A 427 -26.12 26.51 9.30
CA THR A 427 -26.13 26.52 10.77
C THR A 427 -27.11 25.46 11.30
N VAL A 428 -26.73 24.77 12.37
CA VAL A 428 -27.60 23.85 13.13
C VAL A 428 -27.44 24.10 14.62
N ALA A 429 -28.55 24.15 15.37
CA ALA A 429 -28.52 24.45 16.81
C ALA A 429 -28.26 23.20 17.67
N LYS A 430 -28.94 22.09 17.34
CA LYS A 430 -28.86 20.78 18.02
C LYS A 430 -29.57 19.69 17.18
N PRO A 431 -29.34 18.38 17.42
CA PRO A 431 -30.18 17.33 16.85
C PRO A 431 -31.68 17.59 17.13
N GLY A 432 -32.53 17.32 16.14
CA GLY A 432 -33.97 17.62 16.19
C GLY A 432 -34.33 19.07 15.84
N SER A 433 -33.38 19.88 15.35
CA SER A 433 -33.65 21.23 14.80
C SER A 433 -33.47 21.26 13.28
N ASP A 434 -34.28 22.05 12.58
CA ASP A 434 -34.12 22.22 11.14
C ASP A 434 -32.92 23.14 10.83
N PRO A 435 -32.02 22.75 9.89
CA PRO A 435 -30.84 23.54 9.55
C PRO A 435 -31.22 24.77 8.71
N TYR A 436 -30.52 25.88 8.94
CA TYR A 436 -30.85 27.20 8.37
C TYR A 436 -29.59 27.95 7.93
N MET A 437 -29.75 29.07 7.22
CA MET A 437 -28.64 29.98 6.89
C MET A 437 -28.58 31.12 7.91
N ALA A 438 -27.37 31.49 8.33
CA ALA A 438 -27.11 32.63 9.21
C ALA A 438 -25.79 33.30 8.86
N PRO A 439 -25.49 34.53 9.33
CA PRO A 439 -24.17 35.13 9.17
C PRO A 439 -23.05 34.22 9.69
N CYS A 440 -21.95 34.11 8.94
CA CYS A 440 -20.80 33.29 9.33
C CYS A 440 -20.12 33.84 10.60
N ASP A 441 -19.95 33.01 11.63
CA ASP A 441 -19.44 33.41 12.94
C ASP A 441 -17.95 33.08 13.19
N GLY A 442 -17.38 32.14 12.44
CA GLY A 442 -16.01 31.66 12.63
C GLY A 442 -15.72 30.97 13.97
N LEU A 443 -16.75 30.63 14.76
CA LEU A 443 -16.62 30.10 16.13
C LEU A 443 -16.49 28.57 16.20
N GLU A 444 -16.56 27.88 15.06
CA GLU A 444 -16.47 26.42 14.92
C GLU A 444 -17.45 25.61 15.81
N LYS A 445 -18.60 26.21 16.12
CA LYS A 445 -19.69 25.60 16.92
C LYS A 445 -20.83 25.15 15.99
N THR A 446 -21.95 25.87 15.98
CA THR A 446 -23.17 25.56 15.22
C THR A 446 -23.00 25.63 13.70
N GLN A 447 -21.87 26.13 13.21
CA GLN A 447 -21.54 26.30 11.79
C GLN A 447 -20.36 25.43 11.31
N TYR A 448 -19.72 24.67 12.21
CA TYR A 448 -18.71 23.68 11.79
C TYR A 448 -19.40 22.42 11.27
N TRP A 449 -19.14 22.05 10.02
CA TRP A 449 -19.61 20.80 9.44
C TRP A 449 -18.42 19.93 9.02
N SER A 450 -18.62 18.62 9.09
CA SER A 450 -17.70 17.62 8.54
C SER A 450 -18.46 16.63 7.67
N HIS A 451 -17.85 16.22 6.56
CA HIS A 451 -18.34 15.13 5.72
C HIS A 451 -17.56 13.85 6.08
N SER A 452 -18.16 12.97 6.88
CA SER A 452 -17.46 11.85 7.52
C SER A 452 -17.35 10.61 6.62
N TYR A 453 -16.50 9.64 6.99
CA TYR A 453 -16.30 8.37 6.28
C TYR A 453 -17.61 7.60 5.97
N TYR A 454 -18.64 7.74 6.82
CA TYR A 454 -19.94 7.08 6.61
C TYR A 454 -20.80 7.74 5.53
N GLN A 455 -20.30 8.82 4.92
CA GLN A 455 -20.99 9.69 3.97
C GLN A 455 -22.17 10.43 4.61
N ASP A 456 -22.04 10.79 5.89
CA ASP A 456 -22.90 11.75 6.56
C ASP A 456 -22.27 13.15 6.57
N ILE A 457 -23.10 14.19 6.64
CA ILE A 457 -22.68 15.58 6.85
C ILE A 457 -23.18 15.97 8.24
N ASN A 458 -22.26 16.22 9.17
CA ASN A 458 -22.62 16.37 10.57
C ASN A 458 -21.82 17.45 11.33
N SER A 459 -22.44 17.99 12.38
CA SER A 459 -21.89 18.98 13.30
C SER A 459 -22.17 18.53 14.74
N TYR A 460 -21.14 18.24 15.54
CA TYR A 460 -21.27 17.71 16.90
C TYR A 460 -22.33 16.58 17.05
N LYS A 461 -22.30 15.59 16.15
CA LYS A 461 -23.27 14.49 15.98
C LYS A 461 -24.72 14.86 15.59
N ALA A 462 -25.02 16.12 15.29
CA ALA A 462 -26.21 16.50 14.53
C ALA A 462 -25.95 16.23 13.03
N CYS A 463 -26.45 15.11 12.53
CA CYS A 463 -26.38 14.75 11.11
C CYS A 463 -27.49 15.44 10.31
N LEU A 464 -27.19 15.93 9.11
CA LEU A 464 -28.23 16.32 8.14
C LEU A 464 -29.07 15.10 7.76
N ASP A 465 -30.39 15.24 7.89
CA ASP A 465 -31.34 14.14 7.69
C ASP A 465 -32.48 14.60 6.76
N PHE A 466 -32.85 13.77 5.79
CA PHE A 466 -33.92 14.07 4.85
C PHE A 466 -34.85 12.86 4.69
N GLU A 467 -36.06 12.96 5.24
CA GLU A 467 -37.09 11.91 5.26
C GLU A 467 -37.94 11.89 3.96
N GLY A 468 -37.44 12.47 2.87
CA GLY A 468 -38.14 12.56 1.58
C GLY A 468 -39.02 13.79 1.39
N SER A 469 -39.50 14.40 2.49
CA SER A 469 -40.33 15.62 2.51
C SER A 469 -39.66 16.78 3.26
N ARG A 470 -39.25 16.56 4.51
CA ARG A 470 -38.58 17.51 5.40
C ARG A 470 -37.06 17.28 5.43
N LEU A 471 -36.30 18.37 5.42
CA LEU A 471 -34.88 18.39 5.82
C LEU A 471 -34.82 18.82 7.28
N THR A 472 -34.14 18.05 8.10
CA THR A 472 -33.92 18.36 9.52
C THR A 472 -32.51 17.95 9.95
N SER A 473 -32.20 18.03 11.23
CA SER A 473 -31.04 17.36 11.81
C SER A 473 -31.48 16.27 12.78
N ALA A 474 -30.75 15.15 12.78
CA ALA A 474 -31.02 14.01 13.64
C ALA A 474 -29.73 13.48 14.29
N ILE A 475 -29.88 12.50 15.18
CA ILE A 475 -28.71 11.79 15.74
C ILE A 475 -28.06 10.98 14.61
N CYS A 476 -26.75 11.10 14.45
CA CYS A 476 -25.99 10.34 13.46
C CYS A 476 -26.09 8.83 13.71
N HIS A 477 -26.81 8.11 12.84
CA HIS A 477 -27.00 6.66 12.96
C HIS A 477 -26.10 5.83 12.02
N ARG A 478 -25.31 6.48 11.14
CA ARG A 478 -24.23 5.89 10.30
C ARG A 478 -24.64 4.74 9.36
N HIS A 479 -25.91 4.33 9.33
CA HIS A 479 -26.45 3.31 8.42
C HIS A 479 -26.75 3.82 7.00
N ARG A 480 -26.25 5.00 6.61
CA ARG A 480 -26.54 5.69 5.34
C ARG A 480 -28.03 6.01 5.19
N GLY A 481 -28.63 5.80 4.00
CA GLY A 481 -30.03 6.12 3.73
C GLY A 481 -30.31 7.62 3.65
N ASN A 482 -31.32 8.07 4.39
CA ASN A 482 -31.72 9.46 4.61
C ASN A 482 -30.54 10.38 5.00
N GLN A 483 -29.64 9.92 5.87
CA GLN A 483 -28.43 10.65 6.29
C GLN A 483 -27.25 10.54 5.31
N SER A 484 -27.44 9.99 4.11
CA SER A 484 -26.35 9.74 3.15
C SER A 484 -26.22 10.82 2.08
N TRP A 485 -25.05 11.45 2.03
CA TRP A 485 -24.74 12.63 1.23
C TRP A 485 -23.45 12.45 0.42
N MET A 486 -23.24 13.34 -0.57
CA MET A 486 -21.98 13.48 -1.28
C MET A 486 -21.85 14.92 -1.79
N TYR A 487 -20.67 15.52 -1.65
CA TYR A 487 -20.35 16.80 -2.30
C TYR A 487 -19.65 16.52 -3.64
N VAL A 488 -20.11 17.16 -4.71
CA VAL A 488 -19.58 17.03 -6.08
C VAL A 488 -18.72 18.26 -6.39
N PRO A 489 -17.38 18.19 -6.39
CA PRO A 489 -16.52 19.36 -6.53
C PRO A 489 -16.71 20.15 -7.83
N GLU A 490 -17.02 19.45 -8.93
CA GLU A 490 -17.13 20.03 -10.28
C GLU A 490 -18.37 20.92 -10.43
N THR A 491 -19.49 20.53 -9.80
CA THR A 491 -20.76 21.29 -9.82
C THR A 491 -20.99 22.08 -8.53
N LYS A 492 -20.16 21.87 -7.51
CA LYS A 492 -20.28 22.39 -6.15
C LYS A 492 -21.59 21.99 -5.43
N GLN A 493 -22.23 20.90 -5.83
CA GLN A 493 -23.52 20.48 -5.28
C GLN A 493 -23.37 19.51 -4.11
N ILE A 494 -24.17 19.71 -3.07
CA ILE A 494 -24.39 18.71 -2.01
C ILE A 494 -25.61 17.86 -2.42
N TRP A 495 -25.41 16.56 -2.59
CA TRP A 495 -26.37 15.61 -3.16
C TRP A 495 -26.74 14.53 -2.13
N ASN A 496 -28.03 14.34 -1.86
CA ASN A 496 -28.51 13.22 -1.03
C ASN A 496 -28.58 11.94 -1.87
N LEU A 497 -27.83 10.92 -1.47
CA LEU A 497 -27.59 9.70 -2.24
C LEU A 497 -28.83 8.80 -2.31
N ALA A 498 -29.64 8.74 -1.24
CA ALA A 498 -30.88 7.96 -1.23
C ALA A 498 -31.98 8.61 -2.09
N HIS A 499 -32.26 9.90 -1.87
CA HIS A 499 -33.38 10.59 -2.50
C HIS A 499 -33.06 11.18 -3.89
N LYS A 500 -31.78 11.15 -4.29
CA LYS A 500 -31.28 11.65 -5.58
C LYS A 500 -31.62 13.14 -5.82
N ARG A 501 -31.66 13.95 -4.76
CA ARG A 501 -31.97 15.40 -4.77
C ARG A 501 -30.80 16.21 -4.19
N CYS A 502 -30.65 17.45 -4.65
CA CYS A 502 -29.59 18.35 -4.21
C CYS A 502 -30.11 19.37 -3.19
N LEU A 503 -29.27 19.66 -2.20
CA LEU A 503 -29.50 20.69 -1.18
C LEU A 503 -29.52 22.08 -1.84
N THR A 504 -30.55 22.86 -1.54
CA THR A 504 -30.76 24.23 -2.04
C THR A 504 -31.17 25.14 -0.89
N VAL A 505 -30.76 26.40 -0.98
CA VAL A 505 -31.47 27.49 -0.28
C VAL A 505 -32.79 27.75 -1.00
N THR A 506 -33.83 28.11 -0.25
CA THR A 506 -35.08 28.69 -0.75
C THR A 506 -35.15 30.17 -0.41
N VAL A 507 -35.22 31.01 -1.46
CA VAL A 507 -35.33 32.48 -1.35
C VAL A 507 -36.70 32.84 -0.77
N THR A 508 -36.71 32.98 0.55
CA THR A 508 -37.81 33.39 1.42
C THR A 508 -37.20 34.25 2.52
N ALA A 509 -38.00 35.00 3.30
CA ALA A 509 -37.49 35.97 4.28
C ALA A 509 -36.49 35.40 5.32
N ASN A 510 -36.49 34.07 5.52
CA ASN A 510 -35.64 33.39 6.52
C ASN A 510 -34.60 32.43 5.87
N HIS A 511 -34.33 32.53 4.56
CA HIS A 511 -33.32 31.74 3.82
C HIS A 511 -33.27 30.23 4.17
N SER A 512 -34.43 29.59 4.25
CA SER A 512 -34.57 28.18 4.66
C SER A 512 -33.92 27.18 3.69
N LEU A 513 -33.59 25.99 4.19
CA LEU A 513 -32.97 24.92 3.40
C LEU A 513 -33.98 23.85 2.95
N ALA A 514 -33.81 23.34 1.74
CA ALA A 514 -34.68 22.33 1.14
C ALA A 514 -33.93 21.42 0.16
N LEU A 515 -34.57 20.34 -0.30
CA LEU A 515 -34.02 19.46 -1.34
C LEU A 515 -34.86 19.48 -2.61
N LYS A 516 -34.26 19.89 -3.72
CA LYS A 516 -34.89 19.99 -5.05
C LYS A 516 -34.15 19.12 -6.08
N ARG A 517 -34.71 19.00 -7.28
CA ARG A 517 -34.03 18.35 -8.42
C ARG A 517 -32.69 19.06 -8.68
N CYS A 518 -31.63 18.28 -8.85
CA CYS A 518 -30.29 18.81 -9.08
C CYS A 518 -30.22 19.60 -10.40
N ASN A 519 -29.69 20.82 -10.34
CA ASN A 519 -29.38 21.68 -11.47
C ASN A 519 -28.04 22.40 -11.18
N ALA A 520 -26.97 21.97 -11.86
CA ALA A 520 -25.61 22.47 -11.64
C ALA A 520 -25.46 23.97 -11.94
N SER A 521 -26.33 24.56 -12.77
CA SER A 521 -26.31 26.00 -13.09
C SER A 521 -27.01 26.87 -12.04
N ASN A 522 -27.75 26.28 -11.08
CA ASN A 522 -28.44 27.03 -10.04
C ASN A 522 -27.49 27.38 -8.89
N ARG A 523 -27.12 28.67 -8.78
CA ARG A 523 -26.24 29.19 -7.71
C ARG A 523 -26.73 28.88 -6.29
N TYR A 524 -28.05 28.75 -6.07
CA TYR A 524 -28.59 28.39 -4.75
C TYR A 524 -28.41 26.90 -4.38
N GLN A 525 -28.00 26.06 -5.34
CA GLN A 525 -27.56 24.68 -5.12
C GLN A 525 -26.03 24.50 -5.10
N GLN A 526 -25.28 25.59 -5.30
CA GLN A 526 -23.82 25.58 -5.29
C GLN A 526 -23.30 26.02 -3.92
N TRP A 527 -22.42 25.20 -3.35
CA TRP A 527 -21.91 25.33 -1.98
C TRP A 527 -20.39 25.53 -2.00
N LEU A 528 -19.90 26.51 -1.25
CA LEU A 528 -18.48 26.69 -0.98
C LEU A 528 -18.18 26.01 0.35
N VAL A 529 -17.24 25.06 0.30
CA VAL A 529 -16.79 24.27 1.46
C VAL A 529 -15.27 24.25 1.44
N ASN A 530 -14.63 24.17 2.61
CA ASN A 530 -13.19 23.93 2.66
C ASN A 530 -12.92 22.45 2.39
N LEU A 531 -12.56 22.13 1.14
CA LEU A 531 -12.06 20.82 0.76
C LEU A 531 -10.69 20.61 1.42
N ASP A 532 -10.59 19.56 2.22
CA ASP A 532 -9.36 19.15 2.87
C ASP A 532 -8.92 17.82 2.24
N PRO A 533 -8.21 17.86 1.09
CA PRO A 533 -7.89 16.68 0.31
C PRO A 533 -6.90 15.79 1.09
N PRO A 534 -7.14 14.47 1.17
CA PRO A 534 -6.24 13.57 1.86
C PRO A 534 -4.79 13.66 1.34
N PRO A 535 -3.77 13.29 2.14
CA PRO A 535 -2.37 13.37 1.74
C PRO A 535 -2.11 12.77 0.36
N GLY A 536 -1.65 13.62 -0.56
CA GLY A 536 -1.32 13.25 -1.94
C GLY A 536 -2.49 12.97 -2.88
N ASP A 537 -3.74 13.17 -2.44
CA ASP A 537 -4.94 12.90 -3.25
C ASP A 537 -5.07 13.87 -4.43
N LEU A 538 -5.75 13.43 -5.50
CA LEU A 538 -5.78 14.11 -6.81
C LEU A 538 -4.38 14.47 -7.35
N GLY A 539 -3.34 13.72 -6.97
CA GLY A 539 -1.97 13.97 -7.41
C GLY A 539 -1.31 15.20 -6.78
N LEU A 540 -1.90 15.79 -5.74
CA LEU A 540 -1.32 16.92 -5.00
C LEU A 540 -0.03 16.50 -4.24
N PRO A 541 0.82 17.46 -3.80
CA PRO A 541 1.96 17.15 -2.94
C PRO A 541 1.51 16.75 -1.53
N VAL A 542 2.18 15.76 -0.94
CA VAL A 542 2.07 15.42 0.49
C VAL A 542 2.74 16.50 1.33
N GLN A 543 1.97 17.15 2.20
CA GLN A 543 2.49 18.08 3.19
C GLN A 543 3.11 17.31 4.36
N MET A 544 4.30 17.72 4.82
CA MET A 544 5.05 17.07 5.89
C MET A 544 5.69 18.12 6.81
N ASN A 545 5.72 17.85 8.12
CA ASN A 545 6.38 18.74 9.07
C ASN A 545 7.90 18.51 9.08
N LEU A 546 8.62 19.13 8.13
CA LEU A 546 10.09 19.08 8.02
C LEU A 546 10.82 19.90 9.11
N ARG A 547 10.17 20.18 10.25
CA ARG A 547 10.79 20.70 11.49
C ARG A 547 10.91 19.64 12.59
N ASP A 548 10.29 18.48 12.42
CA ASP A 548 10.42 17.34 13.32
C ASP A 548 11.60 16.43 12.90
N ASN A 549 12.51 16.18 13.84
CA ASN A 549 13.68 15.33 13.62
C ASN A 549 13.31 13.88 13.30
N ALA A 550 12.22 13.33 13.86
CA ALA A 550 11.80 11.96 13.57
C ALA A 550 11.29 11.84 12.12
N THR A 551 10.48 12.80 11.66
CA THR A 551 10.07 12.95 10.27
C THR A 551 11.28 13.06 9.33
N ILE A 552 12.27 13.89 9.67
CA ILE A 552 13.50 14.03 8.87
C ILE A 552 14.27 12.70 8.77
N GLU A 553 14.41 11.94 9.85
CA GLU A 553 15.06 10.63 9.84
C GLU A 553 14.31 9.63 8.94
N LEU A 554 12.98 9.58 9.04
CA LEU A 554 12.14 8.69 8.22
C LEU A 554 12.23 9.02 6.72
N VAL A 555 12.21 10.30 6.35
CA VAL A 555 12.39 10.77 4.98
C VAL A 555 13.78 10.41 4.46
N GLY A 556 14.84 10.69 5.23
CA GLY A 556 16.22 10.38 4.86
C GLY A 556 16.47 8.87 4.70
N LYS A 557 15.87 8.06 5.57
CA LYS A 557 15.91 6.58 5.49
C LYS A 557 15.20 6.06 4.25
N GLY A 558 14.04 6.62 3.90
CA GLY A 558 13.32 6.29 2.66
C GLY A 558 14.16 6.57 1.43
N LEU A 559 14.68 7.80 1.31
CA LEU A 559 15.53 8.24 0.20
C LEU A 559 16.77 7.34 0.03
N LYS A 560 17.47 7.03 1.14
CA LYS A 560 18.65 6.15 1.11
C LYS A 560 18.32 4.70 0.72
N MET A 561 17.16 4.17 1.12
CA MET A 561 16.82 2.76 0.91
C MET A 561 16.18 2.49 -0.46
N PHE A 562 15.36 3.42 -0.97
CA PHE A 562 14.54 3.19 -2.18
C PHE A 562 14.81 4.19 -3.32
N GLY A 563 15.57 5.25 -3.09
CA GLY A 563 15.79 6.35 -4.05
C GLY A 563 14.65 7.39 -4.09
N TYR A 564 13.68 7.32 -3.17
CA TYR A 564 12.54 8.23 -3.06
C TYR A 564 11.99 8.26 -1.61
N ASN A 565 11.17 9.26 -1.29
CA ASN A 565 10.58 9.45 0.04
C ASN A 565 9.44 8.45 0.33
N ALA A 566 9.80 7.25 0.77
CA ALA A 566 8.83 6.23 1.17
C ALA A 566 7.89 6.68 2.31
N TYR A 567 8.33 7.58 3.20
CA TYR A 567 7.48 8.11 4.28
C TYR A 567 6.32 8.96 3.72
N ALA A 568 6.57 9.83 2.74
CA ALA A 568 5.50 10.54 2.04
C ALA A 568 4.52 9.56 1.40
N SER A 569 5.01 8.48 0.78
CA SER A 569 4.17 7.42 0.22
C SER A 569 3.31 6.73 1.30
N ASP A 570 3.88 6.35 2.44
CA ASP A 570 3.19 5.62 3.51
C ASP A 570 2.05 6.43 4.17
N LEU A 571 2.11 7.77 4.16
CA LEU A 571 1.03 8.67 4.62
C LEU A 571 -0.18 8.73 3.67
N MET A 572 -0.03 8.29 2.42
CA MET A 572 -1.06 8.41 1.38
C MET A 572 -1.86 7.11 1.23
N SER A 573 -3.11 7.21 0.79
CA SER A 573 -3.86 6.02 0.39
C SER A 573 -3.19 5.30 -0.79
N VAL A 574 -3.01 3.99 -0.65
CA VAL A 574 -2.65 3.08 -1.77
C VAL A 574 -3.72 3.04 -2.87
N ARG A 575 -4.86 3.72 -2.67
CA ARG A 575 -5.96 3.93 -3.64
C ARG A 575 -6.25 5.43 -3.87
N ARG A 576 -5.26 6.32 -3.70
CA ARG A 576 -5.44 7.77 -3.93
C ARG A 576 -6.05 8.07 -5.30
N ARG A 577 -6.90 9.09 -5.40
CA ARG A 577 -7.46 9.56 -6.69
C ARG A 577 -6.38 10.28 -7.50
N LEU A 578 -6.52 10.25 -8.82
CA LEU A 578 -5.72 11.06 -9.75
C LEU A 578 -6.67 11.77 -10.75
N PRO A 579 -6.36 12.99 -11.19
CA PRO A 579 -7.18 13.74 -12.13
C PRO A 579 -7.20 13.09 -13.53
N ASP A 580 -8.27 13.33 -14.29
CA ASP A 580 -8.37 12.88 -15.69
C ASP A 580 -7.57 13.82 -16.62
N ILE A 581 -6.24 13.67 -16.59
CA ILE A 581 -5.25 14.48 -17.34
C ILE A 581 -5.26 14.24 -18.86
N ARG A 582 -6.31 13.64 -19.42
CA ARG A 582 -6.44 13.40 -20.86
C ARG A 582 -6.97 14.64 -21.57
N ALA A 583 -6.34 15.00 -22.68
CA ALA A 583 -6.82 16.05 -23.58
C ALA A 583 -8.26 15.76 -24.05
N THR A 584 -9.02 16.79 -24.42
CA THR A 584 -10.41 16.69 -24.92
C THR A 584 -10.52 15.68 -26.06
N TRP A 585 -9.65 15.82 -27.08
CA TRP A 585 -9.55 14.89 -28.20
C TRP A 585 -9.42 13.42 -27.77
N CYS A 586 -8.65 13.13 -26.72
CA CYS A 586 -8.48 11.76 -26.18
C CYS A 586 -9.71 11.25 -25.44
N ARG A 587 -10.51 12.14 -24.81
CA ARG A 587 -11.78 11.79 -24.16
C ARG A 587 -12.89 11.52 -25.18
N GLU A 588 -12.80 12.14 -26.36
CA GLU A 588 -13.79 12.02 -27.44
C GLU A 588 -13.69 10.72 -28.27
N GLN A 589 -12.54 10.02 -28.27
CA GLN A 589 -12.31 8.83 -29.11
C GLN A 589 -13.21 7.61 -28.80
N ASN A 590 -13.95 7.60 -27.67
CA ASN A 590 -14.95 6.59 -27.29
C ASN A 590 -14.53 5.10 -27.45
N LEU A 591 -13.26 4.80 -27.17
CA LEU A 591 -12.68 3.45 -27.32
C LEU A 591 -13.34 2.36 -26.45
N ALA A 592 -14.15 2.75 -25.46
CA ALA A 592 -14.89 1.85 -24.57
C ALA A 592 -15.95 0.97 -25.28
N ARG A 593 -16.23 1.22 -26.57
CA ARG A 593 -17.08 0.37 -27.44
C ARG A 593 -16.28 -0.61 -28.32
N SER A 594 -14.96 -0.50 -28.36
CA SER A 594 -14.11 -1.34 -29.20
C SER A 594 -13.88 -2.73 -28.58
N ARG A 595 -13.94 -3.78 -29.39
CA ARG A 595 -13.60 -5.15 -28.96
C ARG A 595 -12.08 -5.34 -28.92
N LEU A 596 -11.46 -4.83 -27.85
CA LEU A 596 -10.01 -4.89 -27.63
C LEU A 596 -9.59 -6.27 -27.05
N PRO A 597 -8.35 -6.72 -27.28
CA PRO A 597 -7.81 -7.95 -26.66
C PRO A 597 -7.57 -7.75 -25.16
N SER A 598 -7.56 -8.84 -24.40
CA SER A 598 -7.12 -8.81 -22.99
C SER A 598 -5.59 -8.89 -22.87
N THR A 599 -5.05 -8.33 -21.79
CA THR A 599 -3.61 -8.30 -21.49
C THR A 599 -3.30 -8.95 -20.13
N SER A 600 -2.14 -9.61 -20.05
CA SER A 600 -1.49 -9.98 -18.80
C SER A 600 -0.50 -8.88 -18.43
N ILE A 601 -0.69 -8.22 -17.29
CA ILE A 601 0.21 -7.17 -16.82
C ILE A 601 1.36 -7.81 -16.04
N VAL A 602 2.61 -7.51 -16.38
CA VAL A 602 3.81 -8.04 -15.72
C VAL A 602 4.52 -6.91 -14.99
N ILE A 603 4.72 -7.07 -13.68
CA ILE A 603 5.43 -6.11 -12.81
C ILE A 603 6.61 -6.83 -12.16
N VAL A 604 7.83 -6.40 -12.45
CA VAL A 604 9.04 -6.89 -11.78
C VAL A 604 9.35 -5.99 -10.58
N PHE A 605 9.63 -6.60 -9.42
CA PHE A 605 10.01 -5.87 -8.21
C PHE A 605 11.17 -6.53 -7.46
N TYR A 606 11.92 -5.71 -6.73
CA TYR A 606 12.98 -6.14 -5.81
C TYR A 606 13.12 -5.13 -4.68
N ASN A 607 12.83 -5.56 -3.44
CA ASN A 607 12.91 -4.69 -2.24
C ASN A 607 12.19 -3.34 -2.39
N GLU A 608 11.11 -3.28 -3.18
CA GLU A 608 10.31 -2.07 -3.40
C GLU A 608 9.44 -1.74 -2.17
N ALA A 609 9.21 -0.45 -1.88
CA ALA A 609 8.44 -0.03 -0.71
C ALA A 609 6.98 -0.54 -0.75
N TRP A 610 6.48 -1.01 0.39
CA TRP A 610 5.17 -1.64 0.53
C TRP A 610 4.01 -0.78 -0.02
N SER A 611 3.92 0.49 0.38
CA SER A 611 2.86 1.41 -0.07
C SER A 611 2.97 1.86 -1.53
N VAL A 612 4.11 1.61 -2.19
CA VAL A 612 4.36 1.94 -3.60
C VAL A 612 3.99 0.75 -4.49
N LEU A 613 4.44 -0.45 -4.14
CA LEU A 613 4.06 -1.68 -4.83
C LEU A 613 2.54 -1.92 -4.77
N LEU A 614 1.93 -1.81 -3.58
CA LEU A 614 0.47 -1.97 -3.44
C LEU A 614 -0.32 -0.94 -4.24
N ARG A 615 0.16 0.32 -4.28
CA ARG A 615 -0.48 1.41 -5.02
C ARG A 615 -0.38 1.25 -6.53
N THR A 616 0.76 0.77 -7.03
CA THR A 616 0.91 0.37 -8.43
C THR A 616 -0.20 -0.61 -8.80
N VAL A 617 -0.33 -1.69 -8.03
CA VAL A 617 -1.32 -2.75 -8.24
C VAL A 617 -2.77 -2.25 -8.12
N HIS A 618 -3.10 -1.47 -7.09
CA HIS A 618 -4.46 -0.92 -6.97
C HIS A 618 -4.78 0.13 -8.03
N SER A 619 -3.81 0.95 -8.47
CA SER A 619 -4.03 1.92 -9.56
C SER A 619 -4.43 1.24 -10.87
N ILE A 620 -3.93 0.02 -11.10
CA ILE A 620 -4.32 -0.84 -12.22
C ILE A 620 -5.74 -1.39 -11.98
N LEU A 621 -6.00 -2.03 -10.83
CA LEU A 621 -7.30 -2.62 -10.50
C LEU A 621 -8.46 -1.60 -10.58
N ASP A 622 -8.24 -0.40 -10.04
CA ASP A 622 -9.29 0.61 -9.89
C ASP A 622 -9.53 1.45 -11.17
N ARG A 623 -8.67 1.31 -12.20
CA ARG A 623 -8.72 2.14 -13.43
C ARG A 623 -8.66 1.35 -14.74
N THR A 624 -8.67 0.03 -14.68
CA THR A 624 -8.64 -0.85 -15.87
C THR A 624 -9.98 -1.56 -16.05
N PRO A 625 -10.61 -1.53 -17.23
CA PRO A 625 -11.84 -2.27 -17.47
C PRO A 625 -11.67 -3.78 -17.21
N HIS A 626 -12.52 -4.36 -16.36
CA HIS A 626 -12.35 -5.72 -15.85
C HIS A 626 -12.28 -6.83 -16.92
N HIS A 627 -12.78 -6.58 -18.13
CA HIS A 627 -12.71 -7.51 -19.26
C HIS A 627 -11.40 -7.43 -20.06
N LEU A 628 -10.62 -6.35 -19.93
CA LEU A 628 -9.32 -6.18 -20.58
C LEU A 628 -8.16 -6.69 -19.71
N LEU A 629 -8.32 -6.61 -18.38
CA LEU A 629 -7.35 -7.18 -17.45
C LEU A 629 -7.54 -8.71 -17.36
N HIS A 630 -6.60 -9.49 -17.91
CA HIS A 630 -6.59 -10.95 -17.75
C HIS A 630 -6.07 -11.31 -16.35
N GLU A 631 -4.83 -10.91 -16.06
CA GLU A 631 -4.10 -11.15 -14.82
C GLU A 631 -3.07 -10.03 -14.55
N ILE A 632 -2.62 -9.89 -13.31
CA ILE A 632 -1.44 -9.13 -12.89
C ILE A 632 -0.44 -10.14 -12.32
N VAL A 633 0.72 -10.26 -12.97
CA VAL A 633 1.82 -11.13 -12.57
C VAL A 633 2.89 -10.31 -11.88
N LEU A 634 3.00 -10.47 -10.56
CA LEU A 634 3.99 -9.79 -9.72
C LEU A 634 5.24 -10.68 -9.60
N VAL A 635 6.33 -10.30 -10.25
CA VAL A 635 7.59 -11.05 -10.28
C VAL A 635 8.53 -10.53 -9.20
N ASP A 636 8.67 -11.28 -8.12
CA ASP A 636 9.69 -11.06 -7.10
C ASP A 636 11.05 -11.55 -7.61
N ASP A 637 11.90 -10.62 -8.04
CA ASP A 637 13.28 -10.89 -8.49
C ASP A 637 14.22 -11.04 -7.28
N HIS A 638 13.85 -11.98 -6.41
CA HIS A 638 14.57 -12.46 -5.23
C HIS A 638 14.79 -11.40 -4.12
N SER A 639 13.75 -10.63 -3.79
CA SER A 639 13.75 -9.65 -2.67
C SER A 639 14.21 -10.28 -1.36
N THR A 640 14.94 -9.52 -0.54
CA THR A 640 15.33 -9.89 0.83
C THR A 640 14.40 -9.32 1.90
N ALA A 641 13.61 -8.30 1.57
CA ALA A 641 12.68 -7.65 2.50
C ALA A 641 11.54 -8.60 2.94
N ALA A 642 11.47 -8.91 4.24
CA ALA A 642 10.49 -9.86 4.80
C ALA A 642 9.03 -9.46 4.54
N TYR A 643 8.72 -8.16 4.51
CA TYR A 643 7.36 -7.66 4.22
C TYR A 643 6.90 -7.93 2.78
N LEU A 644 7.81 -8.27 1.85
CA LEU A 644 7.48 -8.67 0.48
C LEU A 644 7.25 -10.18 0.31
N LYS A 645 7.50 -10.99 1.35
CA LYS A 645 7.26 -12.46 1.33
C LYS A 645 5.81 -12.73 1.76
N THR A 646 5.59 -13.61 2.74
CA THR A 646 4.26 -14.08 3.19
C THR A 646 3.23 -12.96 3.36
N ARG A 647 3.60 -11.81 3.92
CA ARG A 647 2.70 -10.65 4.08
C ARG A 647 2.11 -10.16 2.75
N LEU A 648 2.88 -10.18 1.66
CA LEU A 648 2.44 -9.80 0.32
C LEU A 648 1.50 -10.86 -0.29
N ASP A 649 1.81 -12.13 -0.04
CA ASP A 649 0.99 -13.27 -0.46
C ASP A 649 -0.38 -13.26 0.27
N ASP A 650 -0.37 -13.09 1.61
CA ASP A 650 -1.54 -12.95 2.48
C ASP A 650 -2.42 -11.74 2.11
N TYR A 651 -1.81 -10.65 1.62
CA TYR A 651 -2.53 -9.44 1.23
C TYR A 651 -3.25 -9.62 -0.11
N PHE A 652 -2.57 -10.20 -1.11
CA PHE A 652 -3.13 -10.36 -2.45
C PHE A 652 -3.93 -11.66 -2.67
N GLU A 653 -3.92 -12.61 -1.72
CA GLU A 653 -4.75 -13.84 -1.72
C GLU A 653 -6.21 -13.60 -2.14
N ARG A 654 -6.78 -12.47 -1.71
CA ARG A 654 -8.21 -12.14 -1.89
C ARG A 654 -8.54 -11.56 -3.27
N PHE A 655 -7.54 -11.41 -4.15
CA PHE A 655 -7.66 -10.75 -5.45
C PHE A 655 -7.42 -11.78 -6.58
N PRO A 656 -8.48 -12.39 -7.16
CA PRO A 656 -8.36 -13.58 -8.01
C PRO A 656 -7.64 -13.36 -9.36
N LYS A 657 -7.27 -12.12 -9.69
CA LYS A 657 -6.47 -11.77 -10.88
C LYS A 657 -5.00 -11.49 -10.56
N ILE A 658 -4.56 -11.57 -9.31
CA ILE A 658 -3.17 -11.32 -8.93
C ILE A 658 -2.46 -12.65 -8.69
N ARG A 659 -1.30 -12.82 -9.33
CA ARG A 659 -0.44 -14.00 -9.21
C ARG A 659 0.98 -13.55 -8.92
N ILE A 660 1.54 -14.01 -7.80
CA ILE A 660 2.91 -13.69 -7.42
C ILE A 660 3.83 -14.83 -7.87
N LEU A 661 4.87 -14.50 -8.63
CA LEU A 661 5.94 -15.42 -9.03
C LEU A 661 7.21 -15.08 -8.26
N ARG A 662 7.88 -16.09 -7.71
CA ARG A 662 9.11 -15.94 -6.92
C ARG A 662 10.30 -16.47 -7.70
N ALA A 663 11.29 -15.64 -8.00
CA ALA A 663 12.52 -16.08 -8.65
C ALA A 663 13.40 -16.89 -7.68
N PRO A 664 13.92 -18.07 -8.07
CA PRO A 664 14.68 -18.95 -7.17
C PRO A 664 16.05 -18.38 -6.77
N LYS A 665 16.58 -17.48 -7.60
CA LYS A 665 17.77 -16.66 -7.36
C LYS A 665 17.53 -15.27 -7.93
N ARG A 666 18.41 -14.30 -7.63
CA ARG A 666 18.46 -13.01 -8.32
C ARG A 666 18.71 -13.25 -9.83
N LEU A 667 17.80 -12.78 -10.68
CA LEU A 667 17.89 -12.86 -12.14
C LEU A 667 18.28 -11.50 -12.76
N GLY A 668 17.84 -10.40 -12.14
CA GLY A 668 17.94 -9.06 -12.72
C GLY A 668 16.73 -8.72 -13.60
N LEU A 669 16.53 -7.42 -13.85
CA LEU A 669 15.32 -6.88 -14.48
C LEU A 669 14.99 -7.55 -15.82
N ILE A 670 16.00 -7.76 -16.65
CA ILE A 670 15.85 -8.27 -18.03
C ILE A 670 15.35 -9.73 -18.01
N ALA A 671 16.04 -10.59 -17.26
CA ALA A 671 15.68 -12.00 -17.11
C ALA A 671 14.40 -12.19 -16.27
N ALA A 672 14.13 -11.33 -15.29
CA ALA A 672 12.88 -11.34 -14.54
C ALA A 672 11.67 -10.89 -15.38
N LYS A 673 11.83 -9.89 -16.27
CA LYS A 673 10.81 -9.54 -17.29
C LYS A 673 10.50 -10.75 -18.17
N MET A 674 11.53 -11.46 -18.66
CA MET A 674 11.32 -12.69 -19.45
C MET A 674 10.69 -13.83 -18.64
N PHE A 675 11.07 -14.04 -17.39
CA PHE A 675 10.50 -15.07 -16.51
C PHE A 675 9.00 -14.83 -16.25
N GLY A 676 8.61 -13.58 -15.98
CA GLY A 676 7.20 -13.19 -15.89
C GLY A 676 6.46 -13.34 -17.22
N ALA A 677 7.02 -12.82 -18.30
CA ALA A 677 6.40 -12.82 -19.63
C ALA A 677 6.16 -14.23 -20.17
N LYS A 678 7.18 -15.11 -20.15
CA LYS A 678 7.03 -16.51 -20.60
C LYS A 678 5.94 -17.23 -19.81
N ALA A 679 5.72 -16.87 -18.54
CA ALA A 679 4.69 -17.42 -17.66
C ALA A 679 3.30 -16.78 -17.75
N THR A 680 3.04 -15.77 -18.60
CA THR A 680 1.68 -15.23 -18.83
C THR A 680 0.86 -16.07 -19.83
N THR A 681 -0.46 -15.85 -19.88
CA THR A 681 -1.37 -16.59 -20.78
C THR A 681 -2.22 -15.73 -21.73
N ALA A 682 -2.23 -14.40 -21.61
CA ALA A 682 -2.94 -13.53 -22.56
C ALA A 682 -2.19 -13.34 -23.90
N SER A 683 -2.92 -12.86 -24.91
CA SER A 683 -2.36 -12.51 -26.23
C SER A 683 -1.55 -11.22 -26.23
N VAL A 684 -1.85 -10.29 -25.33
CA VAL A 684 -1.04 -9.08 -25.10
C VAL A 684 -0.33 -9.19 -23.74
N ILE A 685 0.91 -8.70 -23.69
CA ILE A 685 1.66 -8.53 -22.45
C ILE A 685 1.90 -7.04 -22.26
N THR A 686 1.58 -6.52 -21.07
CA THR A 686 1.81 -5.12 -20.69
C THR A 686 2.79 -5.07 -19.53
N PHE A 687 3.96 -4.49 -19.72
CA PHE A 687 4.96 -4.30 -18.67
C PHE A 687 4.73 -2.96 -17.96
N LEU A 688 4.91 -2.96 -16.64
CA LEU A 688 4.94 -1.78 -15.78
C LEU A 688 5.99 -1.98 -14.68
N ASP A 689 6.70 -0.93 -14.30
CA ASP A 689 7.59 -0.98 -13.14
C ASP A 689 6.80 -0.93 -11.82
N ALA A 690 7.40 -1.41 -10.73
CA ALA A 690 6.75 -1.57 -9.42
C ALA A 690 6.43 -0.26 -8.65
N HIS A 691 6.60 0.89 -9.30
CA HIS A 691 6.55 2.23 -8.72
C HIS A 691 5.91 3.23 -9.68
N VAL A 692 4.72 2.89 -10.17
CA VAL A 692 3.93 3.70 -11.11
C VAL A 692 2.48 3.85 -10.65
N GLU A 693 1.76 4.83 -11.20
CA GLU A 693 0.31 4.94 -11.05
C GLU A 693 -0.35 5.15 -12.41
N CYS A 694 -1.23 4.22 -12.78
CA CYS A 694 -2.06 4.32 -13.99
C CYS A 694 -3.12 5.43 -13.83
N THR A 695 -3.45 6.14 -14.90
CA THR A 695 -4.57 7.10 -14.90
C THR A 695 -5.85 6.48 -15.45
N LYS A 696 -6.95 7.25 -15.46
CA LYS A 696 -8.21 6.84 -16.09
C LYS A 696 -8.02 6.69 -17.61
N GLY A 697 -8.49 5.57 -18.18
CA GLY A 697 -8.46 5.30 -19.62
C GLY A 697 -7.05 5.08 -20.20
N TRP A 698 -6.13 4.55 -19.39
CA TRP A 698 -4.71 4.39 -19.75
C TRP A 698 -4.45 3.21 -20.70
N LEU A 699 -5.24 2.13 -20.63
CA LEU A 699 -4.91 0.86 -21.28
C LEU A 699 -5.56 0.73 -22.66
N GLU A 700 -6.79 1.19 -22.79
CA GLU A 700 -7.59 1.08 -24.02
C GLU A 700 -6.88 1.67 -25.26
N PRO A 701 -6.19 2.82 -25.18
CA PRO A 701 -5.42 3.36 -26.30
C PRO A 701 -4.18 2.52 -26.67
N LEU A 702 -3.56 1.79 -25.72
CA LEU A 702 -2.42 0.91 -26.00
C LEU A 702 -2.89 -0.36 -26.74
N LEU A 703 -3.98 -0.95 -26.26
CA LEU A 703 -4.56 -2.15 -26.86
C LEU A 703 -5.18 -1.88 -28.23
N GLU A 704 -5.69 -0.68 -28.48
CA GLU A 704 -6.22 -0.27 -29.79
C GLU A 704 -5.13 -0.24 -30.88
N VAL A 705 -3.95 0.29 -30.56
CA VAL A 705 -2.78 0.28 -31.44
C VAL A 705 -2.35 -1.15 -31.80
N ILE A 706 -2.27 -2.03 -30.79
CA ILE A 706 -1.87 -3.44 -30.98
C ILE A 706 -2.95 -4.23 -31.74
N ALA A 707 -4.23 -3.94 -31.50
CA ALA A 707 -5.35 -4.55 -32.23
C ALA A 707 -5.41 -4.12 -33.69
N ARG A 708 -4.89 -2.94 -34.05
CA ARG A 708 -4.72 -2.51 -35.45
C ARG A 708 -3.51 -3.17 -36.12
N ASN A 709 -2.41 -3.39 -35.41
CA ASN A 709 -1.23 -4.08 -35.92
C ASN A 709 -0.44 -4.73 -34.77
N SER A 710 -0.49 -6.07 -34.70
CA SER A 710 0.18 -6.87 -33.66
C SER A 710 1.70 -6.75 -33.66
N SER A 711 2.32 -6.34 -34.78
CA SER A 711 3.77 -6.06 -34.85
C SER A 711 4.12 -4.63 -34.38
N THR A 712 3.30 -4.03 -33.50
CA THR A 712 3.53 -2.68 -32.95
C THR A 712 3.72 -2.75 -31.44
N ILE A 713 4.80 -2.14 -30.94
CA ILE A 713 4.98 -1.87 -29.51
C ILE A 713 4.28 -0.54 -29.17
N ALA A 714 3.31 -0.60 -28.26
CA ALA A 714 2.55 0.58 -27.81
C ALA A 714 3.05 1.05 -26.44
N ILE A 715 3.52 2.29 -26.35
CA ILE A 715 4.19 2.85 -25.18
C ILE A 715 3.27 3.93 -24.56
N PRO A 716 2.95 3.85 -23.25
CA PRO A 716 2.22 4.92 -22.57
C PRO A 716 3.06 6.20 -22.52
N THR A 717 2.41 7.35 -22.51
CA THR A 717 3.11 8.62 -22.25
C THR A 717 3.42 8.72 -20.76
N ILE A 718 4.71 8.66 -20.42
CA ILE A 718 5.18 8.57 -19.05
C ILE A 718 5.19 9.95 -18.39
N ASP A 719 4.40 10.11 -17.33
CA ASP A 719 4.43 11.28 -16.45
C ASP A 719 5.35 11.03 -15.24
N GLN A 720 5.68 12.08 -14.49
CA GLN A 720 6.55 11.97 -13.33
C GLN A 720 5.72 12.02 -12.04
N ILE A 721 6.06 11.17 -11.08
CA ILE A 721 5.70 11.33 -9.67
C ILE A 721 6.94 11.86 -8.95
N ASP A 722 6.79 12.98 -8.24
CA ASP A 722 7.86 13.67 -7.53
C ASP A 722 8.44 12.81 -6.40
N GLU A 723 9.76 12.65 -6.38
CA GLU A 723 10.45 11.75 -5.45
C GLU A 723 10.36 12.16 -3.97
N TYR A 724 10.08 13.42 -3.64
CA TYR A 724 10.03 13.93 -2.27
C TYR A 724 8.59 14.07 -1.77
N THR A 725 7.70 14.57 -2.61
CA THR A 725 6.33 15.00 -2.25
C THR A 725 5.24 14.09 -2.82
N MET A 726 5.60 13.14 -3.69
CA MET A 726 4.66 12.25 -4.40
C MET A 726 3.60 12.98 -5.26
N GLN A 727 3.84 14.26 -5.59
CA GLN A 727 3.03 15.05 -6.50
C GLN A 727 3.08 14.48 -7.93
N LEU A 728 1.94 14.48 -8.63
CA LEU A 728 1.84 14.18 -10.06
C LEU A 728 2.29 15.38 -10.91
N LYS A 729 3.27 15.18 -11.78
CA LYS A 729 3.82 16.17 -12.72
C LYS A 729 3.57 15.72 -14.16
N ALA A 730 2.43 16.13 -14.70
CA ALA A 730 1.88 15.66 -15.98
C ALA A 730 2.38 16.41 -17.24
N ASP A 731 3.02 17.57 -17.07
CA ASP A 731 3.37 18.46 -18.18
C ASP A 731 4.56 18.01 -19.04
N PHE A 732 5.32 17.02 -18.59
CA PHE A 732 6.56 16.59 -19.24
C PHE A 732 6.30 15.61 -20.40
N GLY A 733 5.63 14.49 -20.11
CA GLY A 733 5.50 13.35 -21.02
C GLY A 733 5.01 13.70 -22.44
N PRO A 734 3.93 14.49 -22.63
CA PRO A 734 3.39 14.76 -23.97
C PRO A 734 4.33 15.56 -24.90
N LYS A 735 5.40 16.15 -24.35
CA LYS A 735 6.34 17.03 -25.06
C LYS A 735 7.60 16.31 -25.53
N VAL A 736 7.81 15.05 -25.14
CA VAL A 736 9.05 14.29 -25.39
C VAL A 736 8.84 12.99 -26.16
N PHE A 737 9.93 12.43 -26.68
CA PHE A 737 10.03 11.09 -27.28
C PHE A 737 11.33 10.41 -26.84
N GLY A 738 11.42 9.09 -27.00
CA GLY A 738 12.57 8.30 -26.54
C GLY A 738 13.67 8.19 -27.59
N ALA A 739 14.89 8.57 -27.23
CA ALA A 739 16.07 8.56 -28.11
C ALA A 739 17.35 8.23 -27.31
N TYR A 740 18.52 8.20 -27.97
CA TYR A 740 19.82 7.90 -27.35
C TYR A 740 20.98 8.45 -28.21
N GLN A 741 22.20 8.46 -27.66
CA GLN A 741 23.43 8.83 -28.39
C GLN A 741 24.29 7.59 -28.72
N TRP A 742 25.50 7.79 -29.29
CA TRP A 742 26.41 6.70 -29.65
C TRP A 742 27.03 5.93 -28.47
N ASP A 743 26.72 6.28 -27.21
CA ASP A 743 26.96 5.44 -26.04
C ASP A 743 25.79 4.48 -25.69
N LEU A 744 24.71 4.51 -26.49
CA LEU A 744 23.44 3.79 -26.27
C LEU A 744 22.67 4.22 -25.01
N ASN A 745 23.03 5.34 -24.39
CA ASN A 745 22.38 5.84 -23.19
C ASN A 745 21.04 6.52 -23.52
N PHE A 746 19.97 6.09 -22.87
CA PHE A 746 18.61 6.54 -23.14
C PHE A 746 18.33 7.96 -22.61
N GLY A 747 17.66 8.78 -23.41
CA GLY A 747 17.22 10.11 -23.04
C GLY A 747 15.88 10.51 -23.66
N TRP A 748 15.20 11.44 -23.00
CA TRP A 748 13.97 12.06 -23.49
C TRP A 748 14.30 13.28 -24.34
N TRP A 749 14.05 13.22 -25.65
CA TRP A 749 14.27 14.33 -26.57
C TRP A 749 12.96 15.08 -26.83
N GLY A 750 12.99 16.40 -27.01
CA GLY A 750 11.79 17.20 -27.22
C GLY A 750 11.19 16.98 -28.62
N ARG A 751 9.88 16.74 -28.72
CA ARG A 751 9.16 16.46 -30.00
C ARG A 751 9.32 17.57 -31.05
N ALA A 752 9.74 18.76 -30.65
CA ALA A 752 10.13 19.84 -31.54
C ALA A 752 11.24 19.43 -32.55
N VAL A 753 12.21 18.59 -32.16
CA VAL A 753 13.32 18.19 -33.03
C VAL A 753 12.98 17.06 -34.02
N MET A 754 11.81 16.41 -33.87
CA MET A 754 11.40 15.34 -34.78
C MET A 754 11.21 15.87 -36.20
N LYS A 755 11.89 15.25 -37.17
CA LYS A 755 11.77 15.55 -38.61
C LYS A 755 10.38 15.15 -39.13
N LYS A 756 9.83 14.04 -38.64
CA LYS A 756 8.45 13.62 -38.94
C LYS A 756 7.43 14.41 -38.11
N ARG A 757 6.51 15.09 -38.79
CA ARG A 757 5.41 15.84 -38.17
C ARG A 757 4.09 15.05 -38.20
N TYR A 758 3.21 15.34 -37.24
CA TYR A 758 1.93 14.67 -37.04
C TYR A 758 0.82 15.74 -36.97
N PRO A 759 -0.37 15.51 -37.56
CA PRO A 759 -1.40 16.54 -37.71
C PRO A 759 -2.09 16.93 -36.40
N ASN A 760 -1.93 16.13 -35.33
CA ASN A 760 -2.48 16.38 -34.01
C ASN A 760 -1.42 15.94 -32.98
N PRO A 761 -1.12 16.71 -31.92
CA PRO A 761 -0.13 16.31 -30.93
C PRO A 761 -0.50 15.04 -30.15
N TYR A 762 -1.77 14.62 -30.18
CA TYR A 762 -2.30 13.51 -29.38
C TYR A 762 -2.52 12.17 -30.13
N VAL A 763 -2.29 12.09 -31.44
CA VAL A 763 -2.30 10.78 -32.14
C VAL A 763 -1.07 9.95 -31.74
N PRO A 764 -1.15 8.59 -31.78
CA PRO A 764 0.03 7.74 -31.65
C PRO A 764 1.12 8.14 -32.65
N PHE A 765 2.36 8.23 -32.19
CA PHE A 765 3.48 8.72 -32.99
C PHE A 765 4.74 7.88 -32.80
N ASP A 766 5.50 7.70 -33.89
CA ASP A 766 6.70 6.85 -33.93
C ASP A 766 7.78 7.34 -32.94
N THR A 767 8.45 6.39 -32.28
CA THR A 767 9.64 6.66 -31.44
C THR A 767 10.76 5.68 -31.81
N PRO A 768 12.03 6.12 -31.95
CA PRO A 768 13.14 5.23 -32.26
C PRO A 768 13.50 4.32 -31.09
N ALA A 769 13.40 4.84 -29.85
CA ALA A 769 13.64 4.07 -28.63
C ALA A 769 12.53 4.26 -27.59
N MET A 770 12.53 3.37 -26.60
CA MET A 770 11.71 3.46 -25.39
C MET A 770 12.57 3.44 -24.11
N ALA A 771 11.99 3.92 -23.00
CA ALA A 771 12.59 3.77 -21.67
C ALA A 771 12.62 2.30 -21.19
N GLY A 772 11.79 1.42 -21.76
CA GLY A 772 11.80 -0.03 -21.53
C GLY A 772 11.11 -0.53 -20.26
N GLY A 773 10.78 0.36 -19.32
CA GLY A 773 9.98 0.05 -18.14
C GLY A 773 8.51 -0.25 -18.46
N LEU A 774 7.83 0.70 -19.12
CA LEU A 774 6.41 0.64 -19.43
C LEU A 774 6.17 0.49 -20.94
N PHE A 775 5.53 -0.59 -21.37
CA PHE A 775 5.06 -0.80 -22.75
C PHE A 775 4.04 -1.95 -22.84
N SER A 776 3.32 -2.05 -23.96
CA SER A 776 2.51 -3.22 -24.32
C SER A 776 2.97 -3.80 -25.66
N ILE A 777 2.96 -5.12 -25.77
CA ILE A 777 3.38 -5.89 -26.95
C ILE A 777 2.51 -7.14 -27.11
N GLU A 778 2.24 -7.56 -28.35
CA GLU A 778 1.60 -8.85 -28.62
C GLU A 778 2.60 -10.00 -28.33
N ARG A 779 2.13 -11.09 -27.72
CA ARG A 779 2.97 -12.19 -27.22
C ARG A 779 3.73 -12.89 -28.34
N THR A 780 3.06 -13.28 -29.43
CA THR A 780 3.70 -13.99 -30.54
C THR A 780 4.69 -13.10 -31.30
N PHE A 781 4.46 -11.78 -31.35
CA PHE A 781 5.45 -10.82 -31.85
C PHE A 781 6.68 -10.74 -30.95
N PHE A 782 6.52 -10.66 -29.62
CA PHE A 782 7.69 -10.65 -28.71
C PHE A 782 8.50 -11.95 -28.79
N GLU A 783 7.82 -13.09 -28.95
CA GLU A 783 8.43 -14.39 -29.20
C GLU A 783 9.14 -14.46 -30.57
N ARG A 784 8.55 -13.89 -31.63
CA ARG A 784 9.17 -13.74 -32.97
C ARG A 784 10.42 -12.86 -32.94
N LEU A 785 10.45 -11.85 -32.08
CA LEU A 785 11.64 -11.03 -31.80
C LEU A 785 12.68 -11.74 -30.89
N GLY A 786 12.44 -13.01 -30.53
CA GLY A 786 13.35 -13.83 -29.73
C GLY A 786 13.44 -13.42 -28.26
N TRP A 787 12.38 -12.82 -27.72
CA TRP A 787 12.32 -12.21 -26.38
C TRP A 787 13.41 -11.11 -26.23
N TYR A 788 13.96 -10.88 -25.03
CA TYR A 788 15.25 -10.16 -24.89
C TYR A 788 16.42 -11.13 -25.13
N ASP A 789 17.63 -10.63 -25.38
CA ASP A 789 18.81 -11.49 -25.38
C ASP A 789 19.07 -12.08 -23.97
N GLU A 790 19.00 -13.41 -23.86
CA GLU A 790 19.25 -14.15 -22.62
C GLU A 790 20.73 -14.12 -22.18
N GLY A 791 21.62 -13.57 -23.02
CA GLY A 791 22.99 -13.21 -22.64
C GLY A 791 23.17 -11.81 -22.05
N PHE A 792 22.11 -11.00 -21.92
CA PHE A 792 22.17 -9.71 -21.21
C PHE A 792 22.06 -9.93 -19.70
N GLU A 793 22.92 -9.25 -18.95
CA GLU A 793 22.99 -9.38 -17.49
C GLU A 793 22.36 -8.16 -16.78
N MET A 794 21.67 -8.45 -15.67
CA MET A 794 21.11 -7.52 -14.69
C MET A 794 20.18 -6.40 -15.20
N TYR A 795 20.71 -5.41 -15.94
CA TYR A 795 20.01 -4.18 -16.31
C TYR A 795 20.71 -3.46 -17.48
N GLY A 796 19.91 -2.75 -18.29
CA GLY A 796 20.40 -1.75 -19.22
C GLY A 796 20.61 -2.33 -20.62
N ILE A 797 20.40 -1.46 -21.61
CA ILE A 797 20.47 -1.74 -23.05
C ILE A 797 19.34 -2.65 -23.57
N GLU A 798 18.59 -3.36 -22.71
CA GLU A 798 17.45 -4.19 -23.16
C GLU A 798 16.35 -3.33 -23.82
N ASN A 799 16.17 -2.11 -23.31
CA ASN A 799 15.24 -1.15 -23.86
C ASN A 799 15.62 -0.72 -25.29
N ILE A 800 16.91 -0.54 -25.58
CA ILE A 800 17.42 -0.19 -26.91
C ILE A 800 17.42 -1.42 -27.84
N GLU A 801 17.78 -2.60 -27.32
CA GLU A 801 17.83 -3.85 -28.09
C GLU A 801 16.46 -4.24 -28.65
N LEU A 802 15.42 -4.22 -27.80
CA LEU A 802 14.05 -4.47 -28.26
C LEU A 802 13.52 -3.34 -29.17
N SER A 803 14.08 -2.13 -29.06
CA SER A 803 13.71 -1.03 -29.95
C SER A 803 14.25 -1.22 -31.37
N MET A 804 15.54 -1.54 -31.50
CA MET A 804 16.16 -1.91 -32.79
C MET A 804 15.47 -3.13 -33.40
N LYS A 805 15.29 -4.21 -32.62
CA LYS A 805 14.53 -5.41 -33.03
C LYS A 805 13.16 -5.06 -33.62
N SER A 806 12.36 -4.27 -32.91
CA SER A 806 11.00 -3.96 -33.32
C SER A 806 10.96 -3.27 -34.69
N TRP A 807 11.81 -2.26 -34.90
CA TRP A 807 11.86 -1.51 -36.16
C TRP A 807 12.53 -2.30 -37.29
N MET A 808 13.63 -3.02 -37.01
CA MET A 808 14.39 -3.73 -38.03
C MET A 808 13.68 -5.01 -38.50
N CYS A 809 12.92 -5.70 -37.63
CA CYS A 809 12.27 -6.97 -37.93
C CYS A 809 10.77 -6.82 -38.30
N GLY A 810 10.47 -5.78 -39.08
CA GLY A 810 9.16 -5.57 -39.72
C GLY A 810 8.04 -5.08 -38.80
N GLY A 811 8.36 -4.55 -37.63
CA GLY A 811 7.40 -3.94 -36.69
C GLY A 811 7.54 -2.42 -36.60
N ARG A 812 6.91 -1.85 -35.58
CA ARG A 812 6.94 -0.40 -35.26
C ARG A 812 6.93 -0.17 -33.75
N MET A 813 7.32 1.03 -33.32
CA MET A 813 7.11 1.48 -31.94
C MET A 813 6.44 2.85 -31.93
N VAL A 814 5.41 3.01 -31.11
CA VAL A 814 4.72 4.29 -30.97
C VAL A 814 4.50 4.67 -29.51
N ILE A 815 4.71 5.94 -29.20
CA ILE A 815 4.18 6.57 -27.98
C ILE A 815 2.72 6.93 -28.23
N VAL A 816 1.86 6.65 -27.26
CA VAL A 816 0.40 6.83 -27.34
C VAL A 816 -0.02 7.96 -26.40
N PRO A 817 -0.25 9.20 -26.88
CA PRO A 817 -0.53 10.36 -26.02
C PRO A 817 -1.80 10.28 -25.17
N CYS A 818 -2.79 9.48 -25.60
CA CYS A 818 -4.01 9.28 -24.82
C CYS A 818 -3.85 8.25 -23.69
N SER A 819 -2.78 7.45 -23.72
CA SER A 819 -2.37 6.59 -22.62
C SER A 819 -1.41 7.36 -21.71
N ARG A 820 -1.71 7.44 -20.41
CA ARG A 820 -0.93 8.19 -19.43
C ARG A 820 -0.68 7.29 -18.22
N VAL A 821 0.58 7.19 -17.80
CA VAL A 821 0.99 6.45 -16.58
C VAL A 821 2.10 7.24 -15.93
N ALA A 822 2.00 7.51 -14.63
CA ALA A 822 2.96 8.30 -13.89
C ALA A 822 3.98 7.41 -13.16
N HIS A 823 5.26 7.76 -13.17
CA HIS A 823 6.37 6.94 -12.64
C HIS A 823 7.19 7.72 -11.61
N ILE A 824 7.55 7.11 -10.47
CA ILE A 824 8.35 7.77 -9.42
C ILE A 824 9.79 8.01 -9.91
N LYS A 825 10.21 9.28 -9.96
CA LYS A 825 11.53 9.69 -10.48
C LYS A 825 12.65 9.46 -9.45
N LYS A 826 13.08 8.20 -9.26
CA LYS A 826 14.12 7.82 -8.29
C LYS A 826 15.40 8.67 -8.46
N GLN A 827 15.94 9.18 -7.35
CA GLN A 827 17.14 10.04 -7.34
C GLN A 827 18.43 9.25 -7.57
N SER A 828 18.45 8.05 -7.00
CA SER A 828 19.48 7.05 -7.15
C SER A 828 18.79 5.69 -7.27
N HIS A 829 19.57 4.68 -7.63
CA HIS A 829 19.12 3.30 -7.69
C HIS A 829 20.04 2.49 -6.76
N PRO A 830 19.75 2.38 -5.45
CA PRO A 830 20.67 1.82 -4.46
C PRO A 830 21.08 0.35 -4.70
N TYR A 831 20.44 -0.33 -5.65
CA TYR A 831 20.81 -1.66 -6.13
C TYR A 831 21.85 -1.67 -7.26
N PHE A 832 22.18 -0.53 -7.89
CA PHE A 832 23.29 -0.46 -8.87
C PHE A 832 24.66 -0.27 -8.20
N ASP A 833 24.72 0.15 -6.94
CA ASP A 833 25.98 0.29 -6.19
C ASP A 833 26.75 -1.05 -6.03
N SER A 834 26.07 -2.19 -6.24
CA SER A 834 26.65 -3.54 -6.29
C SER A 834 26.75 -4.15 -7.69
N ILE A 835 26.43 -3.38 -8.75
CA ILE A 835 26.36 -3.84 -10.14
C ILE A 835 27.34 -3.03 -10.98
N GLY A 836 28.54 -3.59 -11.20
CA GLY A 836 29.62 -2.92 -11.90
C GLY A 836 29.25 -2.46 -13.32
N MET A 837 29.68 -1.25 -13.70
CA MET A 837 29.40 -0.65 -15.02
C MET A 837 29.84 -1.50 -16.22
N ASP A 838 30.73 -2.47 -16.00
CA ASP A 838 31.20 -3.40 -17.04
C ASP A 838 30.07 -4.30 -17.58
N ILE A 839 28.97 -4.48 -16.82
CA ILE A 839 27.76 -5.17 -17.29
C ILE A 839 27.03 -4.35 -18.37
N VAL A 840 26.89 -3.03 -18.18
CA VAL A 840 26.27 -2.16 -19.19
C VAL A 840 27.14 -2.14 -20.45
N MET A 841 28.48 -2.09 -20.30
CA MET A 841 29.41 -2.28 -21.42
C MET A 841 29.18 -3.62 -22.14
N LYS A 842 29.11 -4.74 -21.40
CA LYS A 842 28.85 -6.06 -21.99
C LYS A 842 27.55 -6.10 -22.78
N ASN A 843 26.44 -5.58 -22.23
CA ASN A 843 25.15 -5.54 -22.92
C ASN A 843 25.22 -4.63 -24.18
N SER A 844 25.88 -3.46 -24.11
CA SER A 844 26.12 -2.58 -25.26
C SER A 844 26.90 -3.27 -26.38
N LEU A 845 27.97 -3.98 -26.04
CA LEU A 845 28.82 -4.69 -27.00
C LEU A 845 28.09 -5.88 -27.64
N ARG A 846 27.26 -6.60 -26.87
CA ARG A 846 26.39 -7.67 -27.37
C ARG A 846 25.33 -7.14 -28.34
N LEU A 847 24.67 -6.02 -28.01
CA LEU A 847 23.74 -5.35 -28.91
C LEU A 847 24.45 -4.97 -30.22
N ALA A 848 25.58 -4.26 -30.12
CA ALA A 848 26.29 -3.70 -31.25
C ALA A 848 26.70 -4.80 -32.27
N GLU A 849 27.27 -5.91 -31.79
CA GLU A 849 27.72 -7.03 -32.63
C GLU A 849 26.57 -7.78 -33.35
N VAL A 850 25.31 -7.61 -32.94
CA VAL A 850 24.13 -8.23 -33.57
C VAL A 850 23.33 -7.26 -34.43
N TRP A 851 23.17 -6.01 -33.98
CA TRP A 851 22.15 -5.09 -34.50
C TRP A 851 22.68 -3.83 -35.19
N MET A 852 23.98 -3.50 -35.08
CA MET A 852 24.51 -2.21 -35.57
C MET A 852 25.40 -2.28 -36.82
N ASP A 853 25.48 -3.45 -37.47
CA ASP A 853 26.17 -3.66 -38.76
C ASP A 853 27.59 -3.05 -38.81
N GLU A 854 27.89 -2.12 -39.72
CA GLU A 854 29.18 -1.43 -39.79
C GLU A 854 29.38 -0.42 -38.65
N TYR A 855 28.29 0.15 -38.12
CA TYR A 855 28.31 1.16 -37.05
C TYR A 855 28.56 0.57 -35.66
N LYS A 856 28.58 -0.75 -35.50
CA LYS A 856 28.98 -1.41 -34.24
C LYS A 856 30.38 -0.97 -33.78
N GLN A 857 31.25 -0.64 -34.72
CA GLN A 857 32.59 -0.16 -34.43
C GLN A 857 32.57 1.19 -33.69
N VAL A 858 31.56 2.05 -33.89
CA VAL A 858 31.41 3.29 -33.11
C VAL A 858 31.24 2.96 -31.63
N ILE A 859 30.48 1.90 -31.29
CA ILE A 859 30.33 1.43 -29.91
C ILE A 859 31.64 0.86 -29.37
N PHE A 860 32.36 0.09 -30.20
CA PHE A 860 33.66 -0.48 -29.81
C PHE A 860 34.69 0.63 -29.54
N ASP A 861 34.71 1.67 -30.36
CA ASP A 861 35.57 2.85 -30.21
C ASP A 861 35.13 3.69 -28.98
N VAL A 862 33.83 3.79 -28.68
CA VAL A 862 33.30 4.43 -27.45
C VAL A 862 33.66 3.68 -26.16
N TYR A 863 33.99 2.39 -26.22
CA TYR A 863 34.57 1.62 -25.09
C TYR A 863 36.08 1.36 -25.22
N GLY A 864 36.72 1.75 -26.32
CA GLY A 864 38.17 1.63 -26.55
C GLY A 864 38.66 0.20 -26.72
N ILE A 865 37.91 -0.62 -27.46
CA ILE A 865 38.27 -2.01 -27.78
C ILE A 865 38.34 -2.22 -29.30
N PRO A 866 39.19 -3.13 -29.82
CA PRO A 866 39.35 -3.32 -31.26
C PRO A 866 38.17 -4.03 -31.95
N ARG A 867 37.53 -4.98 -31.25
CA ARG A 867 36.45 -5.84 -31.78
C ARG A 867 35.70 -6.54 -30.65
N TYR A 868 34.58 -7.18 -31.00
CA TYR A 868 33.87 -8.08 -30.09
C TYR A 868 34.72 -9.32 -29.73
N PHE A 869 34.67 -9.74 -28.46
CA PHE A 869 35.40 -10.89 -27.93
C PHE A 869 34.43 -11.93 -27.33
N PRO A 870 34.04 -13.00 -28.06
CA PRO A 870 33.08 -13.99 -27.58
C PRO A 870 33.49 -14.71 -26.29
N HIS A 871 34.79 -14.85 -26.02
CA HIS A 871 35.31 -15.44 -24.78
C HIS A 871 35.17 -14.54 -23.54
N HIS A 872 34.97 -13.23 -23.72
CA HIS A 872 34.70 -12.29 -22.61
C HIS A 872 33.21 -11.95 -22.48
N PHE A 873 32.49 -11.84 -23.60
CA PHE A 873 31.12 -11.31 -23.63
C PHE A 873 30.05 -12.38 -23.98
N GLY A 874 30.47 -13.63 -24.21
CA GLY A 874 29.63 -14.75 -24.63
C GLY A 874 29.41 -14.81 -26.15
N SER A 875 28.90 -15.94 -26.65
CA SER A 875 28.41 -16.04 -28.04
C SER A 875 27.17 -15.16 -28.26
N VAL A 876 27.01 -14.67 -29.49
CA VAL A 876 25.81 -13.98 -29.98
C VAL A 876 25.21 -14.66 -31.22
N ASP A 877 25.70 -15.86 -31.56
CA ASP A 877 25.45 -16.49 -32.87
C ASP A 877 23.98 -16.90 -33.02
N ALA A 878 23.33 -17.33 -31.93
CA ALA A 878 21.89 -17.56 -31.87
C ALA A 878 21.06 -16.28 -32.14
N ARG A 879 21.57 -15.09 -31.74
CA ARG A 879 20.89 -13.81 -31.97
C ARG A 879 21.11 -13.29 -33.40
N LYS A 880 22.28 -13.54 -33.98
CA LYS A 880 22.54 -13.32 -35.43
C LYS A 880 21.68 -14.24 -36.30
N ALA A 881 21.57 -15.52 -35.94
CA ALA A 881 20.70 -16.48 -36.61
C ALA A 881 19.22 -16.07 -36.52
N LEU A 882 18.75 -15.62 -35.34
CA LEU A 882 17.42 -15.05 -35.17
C LEU A 882 17.19 -13.84 -36.10
N ARG A 883 18.10 -12.86 -36.13
CA ARG A 883 18.01 -11.68 -37.00
C ARG A 883 17.91 -12.05 -38.49
N SER A 884 18.70 -13.03 -38.92
CA SER A 884 18.68 -13.56 -40.28
C SER A 884 17.36 -14.26 -40.61
N ASN A 885 16.91 -15.18 -39.75
CA ASN A 885 15.67 -15.94 -39.93
C ASN A 885 14.42 -15.04 -39.93
N ALA A 886 14.41 -13.98 -39.12
CA ALA A 886 13.36 -12.96 -39.08
C ALA A 886 13.44 -11.95 -40.24
N LYS A 887 14.43 -12.07 -41.13
CA LYS A 887 14.66 -11.21 -42.32
C LYS A 887 14.71 -9.72 -41.98
N CYS A 888 15.34 -9.37 -40.86
CA CYS A 888 15.41 -7.99 -40.40
C CYS A 888 16.31 -7.12 -41.31
N VAL A 889 15.94 -5.86 -41.51
CA VAL A 889 16.68 -4.91 -42.35
C VAL A 889 18.00 -4.44 -41.72
N SER A 890 18.74 -3.54 -42.40
CA SER A 890 20.02 -3.02 -41.92
C SER A 890 19.87 -1.96 -40.83
N PHE A 891 20.94 -1.68 -40.10
CA PHE A 891 20.98 -0.55 -39.17
C PHE A 891 20.84 0.80 -39.90
N ARG A 892 21.26 0.88 -41.16
CA ARG A 892 21.06 2.06 -42.02
C ARG A 892 19.58 2.33 -42.24
N ASP A 893 18.80 1.29 -42.50
CA ASP A 893 17.34 1.40 -42.67
C ASP A 893 16.66 1.86 -41.37
N TYR A 894 17.13 1.38 -40.22
CA TYR A 894 16.69 1.86 -38.91
C TYR A 894 17.00 3.35 -38.70
N VAL A 895 18.22 3.81 -38.99
CA VAL A 895 18.58 5.24 -38.89
C VAL A 895 17.73 6.08 -39.85
N LEU A 896 17.53 5.65 -41.10
CA LEU A 896 16.77 6.41 -42.09
C LEU A 896 15.26 6.49 -41.80
N ASN A 897 14.65 5.41 -41.29
CA ASN A 897 13.19 5.29 -41.17
C ASN A 897 12.67 5.44 -39.73
N ALA A 898 13.44 5.05 -38.71
CA ALA A 898 13.03 5.08 -37.31
C ALA A 898 13.71 6.21 -36.52
N PHE A 899 15.02 6.44 -36.71
CA PHE A 899 15.79 7.45 -35.96
C PHE A 899 16.52 8.48 -36.86
N PRO A 900 15.82 9.20 -37.77
CA PRO A 900 16.47 10.14 -38.68
C PRO A 900 17.08 11.37 -37.98
N GLU A 901 16.81 11.59 -36.68
CA GLU A 901 17.44 12.60 -35.84
C GLU A 901 18.80 12.18 -35.24
N MET A 902 19.24 10.93 -35.45
CA MET A 902 20.53 10.44 -34.94
C MET A 902 21.71 11.25 -35.50
N MET A 903 22.67 11.60 -34.63
CA MET A 903 23.82 12.44 -34.98
C MET A 903 24.85 11.67 -35.83
N ASN A 904 25.57 12.38 -36.70
CA ASN A 904 26.69 11.80 -37.46
C ASN A 904 27.81 11.35 -36.47
N PRO A 905 28.26 10.08 -36.51
CA PRO A 905 29.28 9.56 -35.58
C PRO A 905 30.71 10.03 -35.88
N LEU A 906 30.99 10.58 -37.08
CA LEU A 906 32.36 10.83 -37.53
C LEU A 906 32.90 12.17 -36.98
N VAL A 907 33.81 12.08 -36.02
CA VAL A 907 34.57 13.22 -35.49
C VAL A 907 35.75 13.55 -36.43
N PRO A 908 35.97 14.82 -36.82
CA PRO A 908 37.11 15.19 -37.68
C PRO A 908 38.46 14.83 -37.05
N GLY A 909 39.24 14.00 -37.74
CA GLY A 909 40.54 13.52 -37.27
C GLY A 909 40.49 12.30 -36.35
N ALA A 910 39.31 11.69 -36.14
CA ALA A 910 39.17 10.47 -35.35
C ALA A 910 40.02 9.31 -35.90
N PHE A 911 40.59 8.52 -35.00
CA PHE A 911 41.59 7.49 -35.29
C PHE A 911 41.45 6.29 -34.35
N ARG A 912 41.97 5.13 -34.77
CA ARG A 912 42.06 3.93 -33.90
C ARG A 912 43.21 3.01 -34.24
N GLY A 913 43.77 2.35 -33.23
CA GLY A 913 44.89 1.41 -33.34
C GLY A 913 46.10 1.85 -32.53
N GLU A 914 47.30 1.51 -33.02
CA GLU A 914 48.56 2.00 -32.45
C GLU A 914 48.75 3.50 -32.72
N VAL A 915 49.41 4.17 -31.78
CA VAL A 915 49.66 5.63 -31.79
C VAL A 915 51.14 5.86 -31.58
N HIS A 916 51.82 6.33 -32.63
CA HIS A 916 53.27 6.60 -32.61
C HIS A 916 53.54 8.10 -32.48
N ASN A 917 54.78 8.49 -32.18
CA ASN A 917 55.19 9.89 -32.06
C ASN A 917 56.34 10.19 -33.02
N ALA A 918 56.29 11.31 -33.74
CA ALA A 918 57.25 11.62 -34.80
C ALA A 918 58.68 11.92 -34.32
N ALA A 919 58.89 12.17 -33.02
CA ALA A 919 60.22 12.29 -32.43
C ALA A 919 60.87 10.96 -32.05
N LEU A 920 60.16 9.82 -32.19
CA LEU A 920 60.67 8.49 -31.89
C LEU A 920 60.68 7.58 -33.13
N PRO A 921 61.56 6.57 -33.19
CA PRO A 921 61.49 5.53 -34.22
C PRO A 921 60.13 4.82 -34.20
N GLY A 922 59.57 4.48 -35.36
CA GLY A 922 58.23 3.90 -35.51
C GLY A 922 57.96 2.57 -34.79
N LYS A 923 58.97 1.96 -34.16
CA LYS A 923 58.83 0.81 -33.25
C LYS A 923 58.27 1.16 -31.87
N TYR A 924 57.97 2.43 -31.57
CA TYR A 924 57.44 2.88 -30.29
C TYR A 924 55.97 3.30 -30.38
N CYS A 925 55.18 2.88 -29.39
CA CYS A 925 53.73 3.04 -29.30
C CYS A 925 53.31 3.58 -27.93
N LEU A 926 52.31 4.47 -27.92
CA LEU A 926 51.66 4.97 -26.71
C LEU A 926 51.04 3.79 -25.95
N THR A 927 51.42 3.60 -24.69
CA THR A 927 51.10 2.43 -23.88
C THR A 927 50.46 2.84 -22.55
N HIS A 928 49.28 2.30 -22.24
CA HIS A 928 48.63 2.39 -20.93
C HIS A 928 48.98 1.16 -20.08
N HIS A 929 49.81 1.35 -19.07
CA HIS A 929 50.20 0.29 -18.14
C HIS A 929 49.09 0.03 -17.13
N TRP A 930 48.24 -0.96 -17.41
CA TRP A 930 47.03 -1.26 -16.63
C TRP A 930 47.26 -1.51 -15.12
N THR A 931 48.47 -1.89 -14.70
CA THR A 931 48.80 -2.17 -13.28
C THR A 931 49.05 -0.94 -12.44
N ASN A 932 49.39 0.21 -13.05
CA ASN A 932 49.71 1.45 -12.34
C ASN A 932 49.07 2.71 -12.97
N HIS A 933 48.24 2.53 -14.00
CA HIS A 933 47.56 3.58 -14.77
C HIS A 933 48.50 4.68 -15.32
N SER A 934 49.76 4.33 -15.61
CA SER A 934 50.73 5.24 -16.22
C SER A 934 50.73 5.19 -17.75
N LEU A 935 51.21 6.27 -18.37
CA LEU A 935 51.36 6.42 -19.82
C LEU A 935 52.83 6.54 -20.19
N SER A 936 53.26 5.80 -21.20
CA SER A 936 54.61 5.89 -21.77
C SER A 936 54.66 5.40 -23.21
N MET A 937 55.70 5.76 -23.94
CA MET A 937 56.08 5.14 -25.21
C MET A 937 56.87 3.85 -24.94
N ALA A 938 56.28 2.69 -25.22
CA ALA A 938 56.95 1.38 -25.14
C ALA A 938 57.09 0.77 -26.54
N ILE A 939 57.80 -0.35 -26.69
CA ILE A 939 57.93 -1.03 -27.98
C ILE A 939 56.55 -1.56 -28.41
N CYS A 940 56.16 -1.32 -29.66
CA CYS A 940 54.90 -1.78 -30.24
C CYS A 940 54.81 -3.31 -30.22
N ASP A 941 53.69 -3.85 -29.73
CA ASP A 941 53.51 -5.27 -29.48
C ASP A 941 52.47 -5.97 -30.37
N GLY A 942 51.68 -5.20 -31.12
CA GLY A 942 50.68 -5.70 -32.07
C GLY A 942 49.52 -6.49 -31.43
N LYS A 943 49.39 -6.55 -30.10
CA LYS A 943 48.39 -7.39 -29.41
C LYS A 943 47.02 -6.74 -29.24
N GLU A 944 46.86 -5.50 -29.70
CA GLU A 944 45.65 -4.69 -29.58
C GLU A 944 45.12 -4.55 -28.14
N ARG A 945 46.03 -4.53 -27.14
CA ARG A 945 45.71 -4.43 -25.70
C ARG A 945 46.09 -3.07 -25.13
N GLN A 946 47.24 -2.95 -24.44
CA GLN A 946 47.69 -1.73 -23.77
C GLN A 946 48.09 -0.59 -24.71
N GLN A 947 48.25 -0.90 -26.01
CA GLN A 947 48.67 0.03 -27.07
C GLN A 947 47.56 0.32 -28.09
N TYR A 948 46.35 -0.24 -27.90
CA TYR A 948 45.20 0.07 -28.72
C TYR A 948 44.48 1.32 -28.18
N TRP A 949 44.53 2.40 -28.95
CA TRP A 949 43.84 3.64 -28.62
C TRP A 949 42.76 3.94 -29.63
N THR A 950 41.71 4.62 -29.18
CA THR A 950 40.66 5.19 -30.02
C THR A 950 40.50 6.68 -29.68
N HIS A 951 40.22 7.49 -30.70
CA HIS A 951 39.67 8.82 -30.54
C HIS A 951 38.19 8.76 -30.91
N ASN A 952 37.32 8.84 -29.90
CA ASN A 952 35.92 8.42 -30.02
C ASN A 952 34.94 9.59 -30.29
N PHE A 953 33.64 9.26 -30.46
CA PHE A 953 32.57 10.25 -30.70
C PHE A 953 32.48 11.36 -29.64
N TYR A 954 32.86 11.07 -28.39
CA TYR A 954 32.88 12.04 -27.28
C TYR A 954 34.17 12.88 -27.23
N HIS A 955 35.02 12.75 -28.24
CA HIS A 955 36.37 13.32 -28.33
C HIS A 955 37.31 12.79 -27.22
N GLU A 956 37.00 11.65 -26.61
CA GLU A 956 37.87 11.02 -25.60
C GLU A 956 39.02 10.28 -26.29
N LEU A 957 40.18 10.19 -25.61
CA LEU A 957 41.27 9.29 -25.97
C LEU A 957 41.27 8.11 -25.00
N ASN A 958 40.84 6.94 -25.48
CA ASN A 958 40.46 5.83 -24.62
C ASN A 958 41.09 4.48 -25.02
N ASN A 959 41.28 3.64 -24.00
CA ASN A 959 41.82 2.29 -24.03
C ASN A 959 41.04 1.44 -23.00
N TYR A 960 40.24 0.47 -23.44
CA TYR A 960 39.45 -0.44 -22.58
C TYR A 960 38.74 0.29 -21.40
N SER A 961 37.81 1.20 -21.74
CA SER A 961 37.08 2.10 -20.80
C SER A 961 37.92 3.01 -19.91
N SER A 962 39.23 3.12 -20.15
CA SER A 962 40.14 4.03 -19.47
C SER A 962 40.52 5.19 -20.39
N CYS A 963 40.35 6.42 -19.93
CA CYS A 963 40.51 7.66 -20.70
C CYS A 963 41.72 8.46 -20.21
N ILE A 964 42.43 9.11 -21.14
CA ILE A 964 43.45 10.11 -20.82
C ILE A 964 42.76 11.38 -20.31
N GLU A 965 43.07 11.80 -19.08
CA GLU A 965 42.48 12.95 -18.40
C GLU A 965 43.51 14.02 -18.03
N LEU A 966 43.11 15.29 -18.15
CA LEU A 966 43.89 16.44 -17.70
C LEU A 966 43.38 16.95 -16.34
N ILE A 967 44.08 16.54 -15.27
CA ILE A 967 43.71 16.83 -13.89
C ILE A 967 44.24 18.22 -13.49
N ALA A 968 43.36 19.11 -13.01
CA ALA A 968 43.71 20.48 -12.61
C ALA A 968 43.84 20.61 -11.08
N MET A 969 45.08 20.62 -10.56
CA MET A 969 45.36 20.72 -9.12
C MET A 969 46.62 21.56 -8.85
N LYS A 970 46.51 22.90 -8.99
CA LYS A 970 47.64 23.86 -9.04
C LYS A 970 48.59 23.65 -10.23
N GLY A 971 48.02 23.35 -11.39
CA GLY A 971 48.70 22.98 -12.62
C GLY A 971 47.91 21.90 -13.34
N PHE A 972 48.23 21.64 -14.61
CA PHE A 972 47.65 20.54 -15.37
C PHE A 972 48.57 19.32 -15.29
N ARG A 973 48.05 18.20 -14.78
CA ARG A 973 48.75 16.91 -14.74
C ARG A 973 48.01 15.89 -15.59
N LEU A 974 48.74 15.17 -16.43
CA LEU A 974 48.20 14.03 -17.17
C LEU A 974 47.95 12.85 -16.23
N GLY A 975 46.85 12.13 -16.44
CA GLY A 975 46.56 10.85 -15.81
C GLY A 975 45.70 9.98 -16.70
N VAL A 976 45.52 8.71 -16.32
CA VAL A 976 44.48 7.84 -16.86
C VAL A 976 43.42 7.64 -15.79
N GLN A 977 42.15 7.80 -16.14
CA GLN A 977 40.98 7.60 -15.27
C GLN A 977 39.92 6.79 -16.01
N ARG A 978 38.83 6.38 -15.34
CA ARG A 978 37.72 5.74 -16.05
C ARG A 978 37.01 6.76 -16.94
N CYS A 979 36.68 6.37 -18.18
CA CYS A 979 35.96 7.23 -19.12
C CYS A 979 34.61 7.67 -18.54
N HIS A 980 34.36 8.98 -18.50
CA HIS A 980 33.19 9.57 -17.83
C HIS A 980 32.29 10.39 -18.77
N ARG A 981 32.64 10.57 -20.06
CA ARG A 981 31.82 11.18 -21.12
C ARG A 981 31.15 12.51 -20.73
N ASN A 982 31.83 13.32 -19.92
CA ASN A 982 31.22 14.50 -19.29
C ASN A 982 31.57 15.75 -20.09
N GLU A 983 30.66 16.12 -20.99
CA GLU A 983 30.81 17.28 -21.86
C GLU A 983 30.89 18.61 -21.10
N LYS A 984 30.50 18.65 -19.81
CA LYS A 984 30.59 19.86 -18.98
C LYS A 984 31.98 20.06 -18.37
N THR A 985 32.69 18.98 -18.01
CA THR A 985 34.06 19.12 -17.46
C THR A 985 35.09 19.24 -18.57
N ARG A 986 34.91 18.51 -19.69
CA ARG A 986 35.84 18.46 -20.84
C ARG A 986 37.28 18.02 -20.49
N THR A 987 37.51 17.53 -19.27
CA THR A 987 38.83 17.10 -18.76
C THR A 987 39.42 15.90 -19.51
N GLN A 988 38.55 15.05 -20.06
CA GLN A 988 38.90 13.89 -20.89
C GLN A 988 38.78 14.15 -22.41
N ARG A 989 38.46 15.38 -22.84
CA ARG A 989 38.25 15.71 -24.27
C ARG A 989 39.53 16.24 -24.94
N TRP A 990 39.81 15.71 -26.12
CA TRP A 990 41.00 16.00 -26.91
C TRP A 990 40.64 16.19 -28.39
N GLN A 991 41.33 17.10 -29.08
CA GLN A 991 41.17 17.34 -30.51
C GLN A 991 42.43 16.92 -31.27
N TYR A 992 42.31 16.00 -32.23
CA TYR A 992 43.37 15.69 -33.16
C TYR A 992 43.37 16.67 -34.34
N VAL A 993 44.43 17.46 -34.49
CA VAL A 993 44.54 18.49 -35.54
C VAL A 993 45.28 17.93 -36.75
N VAL A 994 44.50 17.41 -37.72
CA VAL A 994 45.00 16.73 -38.93
C VAL A 994 46.12 17.50 -39.67
N LYS A 995 46.02 18.83 -39.77
CA LYS A 995 47.04 19.67 -40.44
C LYS A 995 48.40 19.76 -39.73
N SER A 996 48.48 19.45 -38.43
CA SER A 996 49.74 19.52 -37.66
C SER A 996 50.10 18.23 -36.93
N GLY A 997 49.26 17.20 -36.95
CA GLY A 997 49.46 15.95 -36.19
C GLY A 997 49.35 16.11 -34.67
N GLN A 998 48.91 17.27 -34.17
CA GLN A 998 48.88 17.56 -32.74
C GLN A 998 47.59 17.08 -32.08
N ILE A 999 47.73 16.45 -30.92
CA ILE A 999 46.64 16.16 -29.99
C ILE A 999 46.55 17.33 -29.00
N LYS A 1000 45.44 18.09 -29.03
CA LYS A 1000 45.22 19.29 -28.20
C LYS A 1000 44.18 19.04 -27.12
N SER A 1001 44.35 19.63 -25.94
CA SER A 1001 43.33 19.60 -24.89
C SER A 1001 42.16 20.54 -25.21
N GLU A 1002 40.92 20.10 -24.96
CA GLU A 1002 39.74 20.95 -25.12
C GLU A 1002 39.46 21.87 -23.91
N ILE A 1003 39.90 21.49 -22.71
CA ILE A 1003 39.76 22.30 -21.49
C ILE A 1003 40.90 23.31 -21.34
N ALA A 1004 42.13 22.90 -21.65
CA ALA A 1004 43.32 23.72 -21.47
C ALA A 1004 43.78 24.30 -22.81
N PHE A 1005 43.27 25.49 -23.15
CA PHE A 1005 43.63 26.19 -24.38
C PHE A 1005 45.14 26.30 -24.57
N ASN A 1006 45.59 26.02 -25.81
CA ASN A 1006 47.00 25.98 -26.21
C ASN A 1006 47.88 24.93 -25.50
N GLN A 1007 47.30 23.88 -24.90
CA GLN A 1007 48.04 22.71 -24.40
C GLN A 1007 47.93 21.51 -25.34
N CYS A 1008 49.06 20.83 -25.56
CA CYS A 1008 49.25 19.71 -26.48
C CYS A 1008 49.88 18.51 -25.77
N LEU A 1009 49.47 17.29 -26.14
CA LEU A 1009 50.10 16.05 -25.67
C LEU A 1009 51.50 15.90 -26.30
N ALA A 1010 52.51 15.62 -25.47
CA ALA A 1010 53.91 15.56 -25.86
C ALA A 1010 54.63 14.33 -25.29
N VAL A 1011 55.65 13.85 -25.99
CA VAL A 1011 56.67 12.97 -25.40
C VAL A 1011 57.75 13.83 -24.72
N ARG A 1012 58.10 13.50 -23.48
CA ARG A 1012 59.10 14.23 -22.70
C ARG A 1012 60.48 14.15 -23.34
N ALA A 1013 61.16 15.30 -23.41
CA ALA A 1013 62.52 15.38 -23.95
C ALA A 1013 63.48 14.41 -23.22
N GLY A 1014 64.15 13.55 -23.99
CA GLY A 1014 65.10 12.55 -23.45
C GLY A 1014 64.48 11.35 -22.74
N GLY A 1015 63.16 11.14 -22.80
CA GLY A 1015 62.47 10.04 -22.10
C GLY A 1015 61.32 9.41 -22.88
N SER A 1016 60.70 8.40 -22.26
CA SER A 1016 59.51 7.72 -22.78
C SER A 1016 58.20 8.16 -22.12
N THR A 1017 58.24 9.07 -21.15
CA THR A 1017 57.05 9.54 -20.42
C THR A 1017 56.23 10.52 -21.24
N ILE A 1018 54.90 10.49 -21.06
CA ILE A 1018 53.96 11.39 -21.73
C ILE A 1018 53.63 12.56 -20.81
N GLU A 1019 53.69 13.76 -21.34
CA GLU A 1019 53.36 15.00 -20.63
C GLU A 1019 52.54 15.94 -21.52
N VAL A 1020 52.27 17.15 -21.01
CA VAL A 1020 51.45 18.16 -21.68
C VAL A 1020 52.20 19.48 -21.69
N GLU A 1021 52.37 20.04 -22.88
CA GLU A 1021 53.17 21.24 -23.15
C GLU A 1021 52.35 22.31 -23.88
N ARG A 1022 52.88 23.54 -23.92
CA ARG A 1022 52.35 24.56 -24.84
C ARG A 1022 52.47 24.09 -26.30
N CYS A 1023 51.39 24.20 -27.05
CA CYS A 1023 51.35 23.73 -28.44
C CYS A 1023 52.35 24.48 -29.34
N ASN A 1024 53.23 23.72 -30.00
CA ASN A 1024 54.14 24.19 -31.04
C ASN A 1024 54.02 23.25 -32.25
N SER A 1025 53.50 23.73 -33.38
CA SER A 1025 53.27 22.90 -34.57
C SER A 1025 54.55 22.47 -35.30
N SER A 1026 55.70 23.06 -34.98
CA SER A 1026 57.00 22.64 -35.53
C SER A 1026 57.63 21.49 -34.74
N GLU A 1027 57.38 21.43 -33.42
CA GLU A 1027 57.91 20.41 -32.50
C GLU A 1027 57.46 19.00 -32.90
N GLN A 1028 58.43 18.11 -33.14
CA GLN A 1028 58.16 16.72 -33.53
C GLN A 1028 57.60 15.89 -32.36
N ARG A 1029 57.99 16.20 -31.11
CA ARG A 1029 57.51 15.50 -29.90
C ARG A 1029 56.01 15.67 -29.65
N GLN A 1030 55.39 16.65 -30.29
CA GLN A 1030 53.95 16.92 -30.22
C GLN A 1030 53.17 16.39 -31.44
N LYS A 1031 53.84 15.74 -32.40
CA LYS A 1031 53.20 15.17 -33.60
C LYS A 1031 53.00 13.68 -33.44
N TRP A 1032 51.76 13.27 -33.58
CA TRP A 1032 51.31 11.91 -33.39
C TRP A 1032 50.96 11.31 -34.75
N LEU A 1033 51.38 10.07 -34.98
CA LEU A 1033 51.11 9.32 -36.20
C LEU A 1033 50.07 8.25 -35.87
N VAL A 1034 48.93 8.31 -36.54
CA VAL A 1034 47.71 7.57 -36.19
C VAL A 1034 47.01 7.05 -37.45
N LYS A 1035 46.25 5.96 -37.33
CA LYS A 1035 45.39 5.44 -38.40
C LYS A 1035 43.98 6.01 -38.26
N PHE A 1036 43.57 6.88 -39.19
CA PHE A 1036 42.24 7.49 -39.19
C PHE A 1036 41.11 6.46 -39.31
N ILE A 1037 39.94 6.83 -38.81
CA ILE A 1037 38.72 6.05 -38.92
C ILE A 1037 38.04 6.32 -40.27
N GLU A 1038 37.97 5.27 -41.08
CA GLU A 1038 37.06 5.21 -42.22
C GLU A 1038 35.73 4.59 -41.75
N LEU A 1039 34.63 5.29 -42.06
CA LEU A 1039 33.25 4.89 -41.78
C LEU A 1039 32.33 5.60 -42.78
N ASP A 1040 31.44 4.87 -43.44
CA ASP A 1040 30.44 5.49 -44.32
C ASP A 1040 29.34 6.17 -43.49
N VAL A 1041 29.30 7.49 -43.56
CA VAL A 1041 28.29 8.33 -42.90
C VAL A 1041 27.35 9.03 -43.90
N SER A 1042 27.28 8.58 -45.16
CA SER A 1042 26.45 9.18 -46.22
C SER A 1042 24.96 9.28 -45.91
N ILE A 1043 24.42 8.42 -45.04
CA ILE A 1043 23.03 8.49 -44.57
C ILE A 1043 22.77 9.63 -43.57
N PHE A 1044 23.82 10.13 -42.90
CA PHE A 1044 23.74 11.24 -41.97
C PHE A 1044 23.93 12.54 -42.76
N ARG A 1045 22.85 13.30 -42.96
CA ARG A 1045 22.94 14.63 -43.57
C ARG A 1045 23.87 15.52 -42.73
N TYR A 1046 24.81 16.18 -43.39
CA TYR A 1046 25.55 17.30 -42.81
C TYR A 1046 24.57 18.40 -42.37
N ASN A 1047 24.75 18.88 -41.14
CA ASN A 1047 24.22 20.12 -40.59
C ASN A 1047 25.42 21.01 -40.24
#